data_AF-A0A537KL21-F1
#
_entry.id   AF-A0A537KL21-F1
#
_cell.length_a   1.000
_cell.length_b   1.000
_cell.length_c   1.000
_cell.angle_alpha   90.00
_cell.angle_beta   90.00
_cell.angle_gamma   90.00
#
_symmetry.space_group_name_H-M   'P 1'
#
loop_
_entity.id
_entity.type
_entity.pdbx_description
1 polymer ?
#
loop_
_entity_poly.entity_id
_entity_poly.type
_entity_poly.pdbx_seq_one_letter_code
_entity_poly.pdbx_strand_id
1 'polypeptide(L)'
;MKPVNCYLRKLFLLTTFLRTWLLIFLLFPTYFTFSQTTNINSIINSYHKVLAISTTAAKLDNTSDLAYGNTVLLIQMKGATISTAANSTFGDINSLNDAGNYEVATICSVSNDTVYFFNQVLSTYDVNYSVQLVKFGEYYSANVTDTVKAQSWNNATGKGGVLAIKVEQDLALNAPLFADSTGYNGGNASISNSTCNSFTNGYVYDANFVSPQLGAFKGEGVADVLAANSGGRGAPANGGGGGNNHNNGGGGGANLVAGGNGGGNYTTVFGACTGDYHGVGGKALSNAAGTKIFAGGGGGAGHYNNNPTTHGGGDGGGIIIVIAKNIIGNGYKISANGRIGGSGGSDGASGGGAGGTVIMKVTNSYSGSLTIEANGGNGGNTNNQSILNRCYGAGGGGSGGVTYFNGAIPAGVTTYDTAGTAGKILSSNGCGIPVPAADGTDGSVVTNYTYRTSVTPSSGCAAVLPVRIIYFNAILKPDQKVKLEWDIANPDEAISFTIEKINLLNNWVEFQTVGAQKDLHHYEILDKVPASGENIYRLRIKAKNNTSIYSIQKRVVIRFNDTFSFYPNPAKNKIMISGKLNAGTVIKLTDLTGREIKKIITNTSSTLLEFLLPSLDPGIYFLRVDNYTEKIVILH
;
A
#
# COMPACT_ATOMS: atom_id res chain seq x y z
N MET A 1 -22.94 50.79 69.88
CA MET A 1 -23.78 51.79 69.20
C MET A 1 -22.92 52.49 68.14
N LYS A 2 -23.44 52.64 66.91
CA LYS A 2 -22.80 53.20 65.69
C LYS A 2 -22.25 54.64 65.90
N PRO A 3 -21.23 55.10 65.14
CA PRO A 3 -21.35 55.55 63.72
C PRO A 3 -20.16 55.08 62.83
N VAL A 4 -20.19 54.85 61.52
CA VAL A 4 -20.91 55.29 60.29
C VAL A 4 -20.55 56.68 59.73
N ASN A 5 -19.83 56.61 58.60
CA ASN A 5 -19.67 57.50 57.43
C ASN A 5 -18.97 58.86 57.56
N CYS A 6 -17.89 59.06 56.78
CA CYS A 6 -17.93 59.86 55.53
C CYS A 6 -16.57 59.98 54.79
N TYR A 7 -16.65 59.75 53.46
CA TYR A 7 -16.07 60.49 52.34
C TYR A 7 -14.54 60.63 52.03
N LEU A 8 -14.19 60.00 50.89
CA LEU A 8 -13.72 60.58 49.60
C LEU A 8 -12.20 60.82 49.29
N ARG A 9 -11.76 60.11 48.22
CA ARG A 9 -10.84 60.46 47.10
C ARG A 9 -9.35 60.77 47.37
N LYS A 10 -8.46 59.91 46.83
CA LYS A 10 -7.57 60.24 45.69
C LYS A 10 -6.86 58.99 45.10
N LEU A 11 -6.64 59.07 43.78
CA LEU A 11 -5.97 58.15 42.86
C LEU A 11 -4.45 58.12 43.10
N PHE A 12 -3.78 56.96 43.02
CA PHE A 12 -2.72 56.61 42.04
C PHE A 12 -1.88 55.34 42.41
N LEU A 13 -1.72 54.47 41.39
CA LEU A 13 -0.56 53.62 41.01
C LEU A 13 -0.07 52.40 41.85
N LEU A 14 -0.31 51.22 41.23
CA LEU A 14 0.66 50.21 40.73
C LEU A 14 1.12 48.99 41.60
N THR A 15 0.89 47.79 40.99
CA THR A 15 1.65 46.49 41.05
C THR A 15 1.70 45.68 42.36
N THR A 16 1.59 44.34 42.44
CA THR A 16 1.40 43.17 41.53
C THR A 16 1.18 41.93 42.42
N PHE A 17 0.01 41.29 42.42
CA PHE A 17 -0.32 39.95 41.88
C PHE A 17 0.83 38.98 41.51
N LEU A 18 0.96 37.85 42.24
CA LEU A 18 0.84 36.46 41.75
C LEU A 18 1.37 35.44 42.81
N ARG A 19 0.48 34.67 43.45
CA ARG A 19 0.82 33.45 44.20
C ARG A 19 -0.42 32.57 44.31
N THR A 20 -0.55 31.59 43.41
CA THR A 20 -1.28 30.32 43.56
C THR A 20 -1.14 29.58 42.23
N TRP A 21 -1.28 28.25 42.22
CA TRP A 21 -1.04 27.31 41.10
C TRP A 21 0.36 26.72 41.05
N LEU A 22 0.71 25.95 42.08
CA LEU A 22 1.84 25.02 42.04
C LEU A 22 1.42 23.71 42.70
N LEU A 23 0.59 22.94 41.98
CA LEU A 23 0.30 21.52 42.21
C LEU A 23 -0.25 20.96 40.90
N ILE A 24 0.25 19.78 40.51
CA ILE A 24 -0.03 19.01 39.28
C ILE A 24 0.87 19.38 38.09
N PHE A 25 2.14 18.95 38.13
CA PHE A 25 2.93 18.65 36.92
C PHE A 25 4.01 17.60 37.26
N LEU A 26 3.57 16.46 37.80
CA LEU A 26 4.35 15.23 37.87
C LEU A 26 3.63 14.21 36.99
N LEU A 27 4.40 13.59 36.07
CA LEU A 27 4.04 12.56 35.08
C LEU A 27 3.81 13.07 33.64
N PHE A 28 4.89 13.39 32.93
CA PHE A 28 4.98 13.10 31.50
C PHE A 28 6.42 12.65 31.16
N PRO A 29 6.66 11.38 30.77
CA PRO A 29 7.97 10.95 30.31
C PRO A 29 8.28 11.63 28.97
N THR A 30 9.50 12.16 28.85
CA THR A 30 9.98 12.87 27.66
C THR A 30 10.36 11.88 26.56
N TYR A 31 9.56 11.82 25.50
CA TYR A 31 9.87 11.08 24.28
C TYR A 31 10.77 11.92 23.37
N PHE A 32 11.98 11.46 23.12
CA PHE A 32 12.85 11.98 22.06
C PHE A 32 12.36 11.42 20.71
N THR A 33 12.04 12.27 19.73
CA THR A 33 11.74 11.83 18.35
C THR A 33 13.00 11.94 17.48
N PHE A 34 13.66 10.81 17.25
CA PHE A 34 14.57 10.63 16.10
C PHE A 34 13.75 10.63 14.81
N SER A 35 14.28 11.17 13.70
CA SER A 35 13.85 10.94 12.30
C SER A 35 12.87 9.77 12.17
N GLN A 36 11.56 10.06 12.23
CA GLN A 36 10.62 9.00 12.46
C GLN A 36 10.38 8.22 11.18
N THR A 37 10.91 7.00 11.16
CA THR A 37 10.33 5.93 10.38
C THR A 37 8.85 5.82 10.76
N THR A 38 7.96 6.03 9.79
CA THR A 38 6.52 5.97 10.03
C THR A 38 6.10 4.51 10.19
N ASN A 39 5.50 4.16 11.33
CA ASN A 39 4.89 2.85 11.48
C ASN A 39 3.60 2.80 10.66
N ILE A 40 3.47 1.78 9.80
CA ILE A 40 2.33 1.60 8.90
C ILE A 40 1.69 0.22 9.09
N ASN A 41 0.39 0.15 8.87
CA ASN A 41 -0.44 -1.05 8.96
C ASN A 41 -1.74 -0.83 8.16
N SER A 42 -2.55 -1.88 8.02
CA SER A 42 -3.90 -1.82 7.44
C SER A 42 -3.91 -1.29 5.99
N ILE A 43 -4.97 -0.58 5.59
CA ILE A 43 -5.10 0.00 4.25
C ILE A 43 -4.47 1.40 4.26
N ILE A 44 -3.48 1.62 3.41
CA ILE A 44 -2.76 2.91 3.28
C ILE A 44 -3.13 3.70 2.02
N ASN A 45 -3.89 3.11 1.11
CA ASN A 45 -4.32 3.72 -0.15
C ASN A 45 -5.74 4.28 -0.05
N SER A 46 -6.03 5.33 -0.84
CA SER A 46 -7.39 5.78 -1.12
C SER A 46 -7.74 5.51 -2.59
N TYR A 47 -9.01 5.18 -2.86
CA TYR A 47 -9.48 4.71 -4.17
C TYR A 47 -10.62 5.59 -4.71
N HIS A 48 -10.45 6.07 -5.93
CA HIS A 48 -11.35 7.03 -6.56
C HIS A 48 -11.80 6.50 -7.93
N LYS A 49 -13.11 6.50 -8.19
CA LYS A 49 -13.63 6.08 -9.49
C LYS A 49 -13.44 7.23 -10.46
N VAL A 50 -12.89 6.96 -11.63
CA VAL A 50 -12.70 7.97 -12.68
C VAL A 50 -13.98 8.06 -13.50
N LEU A 51 -14.57 9.24 -13.55
CA LEU A 51 -15.83 9.54 -14.25
C LEU A 51 -15.59 10.16 -15.63
N ALA A 52 -14.47 10.86 -15.80
CA ALA A 52 -13.99 11.38 -17.09
C ALA A 52 -12.48 11.57 -17.00
N ILE A 53 -11.78 11.44 -18.14
CA ILE A 53 -10.33 11.59 -18.19
C ILE A 53 -9.90 12.21 -19.52
N SER A 54 -8.89 13.07 -19.43
CA SER A 54 -8.14 13.61 -20.56
C SER A 54 -6.65 13.33 -20.35
N THR A 55 -5.81 13.76 -21.28
CA THR A 55 -4.35 13.67 -21.10
C THR A 55 -3.84 14.54 -19.96
N THR A 56 -4.61 15.49 -19.44
CA THR A 56 -4.14 16.47 -18.43
C THR A 56 -4.89 16.44 -17.11
N ALA A 57 -6.06 15.81 -17.05
CA ALA A 57 -6.92 15.82 -15.89
C ALA A 57 -7.83 14.57 -15.80
N ALA A 58 -8.30 14.27 -14.59
CA ALA A 58 -9.30 13.25 -14.33
C ALA A 58 -10.38 13.79 -13.38
N LYS A 59 -11.64 13.61 -13.78
CA LYS A 59 -12.81 13.85 -12.93
C LYS A 59 -13.12 12.59 -12.13
N LEU A 60 -13.32 12.73 -10.83
CA LEU A 60 -13.45 11.63 -9.87
C LEU A 60 -14.81 11.67 -9.18
N ASP A 61 -15.22 10.54 -8.62
CA ASP A 61 -16.42 10.46 -7.78
C ASP A 61 -16.27 11.18 -6.43
N ASN A 62 -15.04 11.26 -5.92
CA ASN A 62 -14.66 12.07 -4.78
C ASN A 62 -13.16 12.42 -4.86
N THR A 63 -12.75 13.53 -4.26
CA THR A 63 -11.35 14.01 -4.23
C THR A 63 -10.78 14.08 -2.82
N SER A 64 -11.48 13.50 -1.84
CA SER A 64 -11.03 13.44 -0.45
C SER A 64 -9.63 12.83 -0.35
N ASP A 65 -8.80 13.38 0.54
CA ASP A 65 -7.40 12.96 0.75
C ASP A 65 -6.45 13.12 -0.44
N LEU A 66 -6.90 13.67 -1.58
CA LEU A 66 -6.03 14.04 -2.70
C LEU A 66 -5.55 15.49 -2.56
N ALA A 67 -4.26 15.71 -2.78
CA ALA A 67 -3.63 17.01 -2.72
C ALA A 67 -2.55 17.18 -3.77
N TYR A 68 -2.10 18.43 -3.93
CA TYR A 68 -0.90 18.76 -4.69
C TYR A 68 0.28 17.86 -4.32
N GLY A 69 1.01 17.39 -5.33
CA GLY A 69 2.21 16.60 -5.19
C GLY A 69 1.97 15.12 -4.90
N ASN A 70 0.73 14.68 -4.69
CA ASN A 70 0.48 13.25 -4.45
C ASN A 70 0.80 12.41 -5.68
N THR A 71 1.52 11.30 -5.44
CA THR A 71 1.74 10.25 -6.42
C THR A 71 0.49 9.37 -6.50
N VAL A 72 0.00 9.12 -7.71
CA VAL A 72 -1.23 8.36 -7.96
C VAL A 72 -1.03 7.34 -9.08
N LEU A 73 -1.73 6.22 -9.01
CA LEU A 73 -1.85 5.25 -10.09
C LEU A 73 -3.22 5.44 -10.76
N LEU A 74 -3.23 5.69 -12.06
CA LEU A 74 -4.39 5.46 -12.91
C LEU A 74 -4.34 4.03 -13.43
N ILE A 75 -5.45 3.30 -13.35
CA ILE A 75 -5.53 1.92 -13.88
C ILE A 75 -6.95 1.58 -14.33
N GLN A 76 -7.05 0.95 -15.50
CA GLN A 76 -8.30 0.38 -16.00
C GLN A 76 -8.37 -1.10 -15.69
N MET A 77 -9.31 -1.46 -14.82
CA MET A 77 -9.48 -2.82 -14.33
C MET A 77 -10.31 -3.68 -15.29
N LYS A 78 -11.23 -3.12 -16.09
CA LYS A 78 -12.09 -3.91 -16.99
C LYS A 78 -12.27 -3.23 -18.34
N GLY A 79 -12.79 -3.97 -19.31
CA GLY A 79 -13.11 -3.45 -20.64
C GLY A 79 -12.63 -4.32 -21.80
N ALA A 80 -12.18 -5.55 -21.53
CA ALA A 80 -11.86 -6.50 -22.58
C ALA A 80 -13.14 -6.97 -23.28
N THR A 81 -13.08 -7.14 -24.61
CA THR A 81 -14.14 -7.75 -25.40
C THR A 81 -13.85 -9.22 -25.64
N ILE A 82 -14.87 -10.05 -25.47
CA ILE A 82 -14.77 -11.50 -25.60
C ILE A 82 -15.77 -12.04 -26.62
N SER A 83 -15.52 -13.25 -27.16
CA SER A 83 -16.55 -14.02 -27.85
C SER A 83 -17.67 -14.39 -26.88
N THR A 84 -18.92 -14.14 -27.26
CA THR A 84 -20.12 -14.42 -26.45
C THR A 84 -20.97 -15.55 -27.02
N ALA A 85 -20.52 -16.19 -28.10
CA ALA A 85 -21.21 -17.33 -28.68
C ALA A 85 -21.24 -18.49 -27.66
N ALA A 86 -22.40 -19.14 -27.49
CA ALA A 86 -22.60 -20.21 -26.52
C ALA A 86 -21.97 -21.55 -26.97
N ASN A 87 -20.69 -21.54 -27.29
CA ASN A 87 -19.90 -22.68 -27.75
C ASN A 87 -18.47 -22.61 -27.15
N SER A 88 -17.56 -23.46 -27.61
CA SER A 88 -16.18 -23.57 -27.11
C SER A 88 -15.38 -22.27 -27.15
N THR A 89 -15.76 -21.32 -28.01
CA THR A 89 -15.09 -20.01 -28.11
C THR A 89 -15.54 -19.03 -27.04
N PHE A 90 -16.58 -19.32 -26.25
CA PHE A 90 -17.08 -18.38 -25.24
C PHE A 90 -15.93 -17.88 -24.36
N GLY A 91 -15.86 -16.56 -24.21
CA GLY A 91 -14.85 -15.89 -23.41
C GLY A 91 -13.48 -15.75 -24.08
N ASP A 92 -13.29 -16.19 -25.33
CA ASP A 92 -12.05 -15.95 -26.07
C ASP A 92 -11.84 -14.45 -26.20
N ILE A 93 -10.62 -13.99 -25.90
CA ILE A 93 -10.30 -12.56 -25.87
C ILE A 93 -10.17 -12.08 -27.31
N ASN A 94 -11.12 -11.27 -27.77
CA ASN A 94 -11.05 -10.61 -29.07
C ASN A 94 -10.09 -9.41 -29.01
N SER A 95 -10.19 -8.63 -27.93
CA SER A 95 -9.30 -7.49 -27.65
C SER A 95 -9.32 -7.18 -26.16
N LEU A 96 -8.16 -6.82 -25.61
CA LEU A 96 -8.07 -6.27 -24.25
C LEU A 96 -8.54 -4.82 -24.19
N ASN A 97 -8.65 -4.13 -25.32
CA ASN A 97 -8.93 -2.69 -25.41
C ASN A 97 -8.03 -1.93 -24.42
N ASP A 98 -8.61 -1.13 -23.54
CA ASP A 98 -7.88 -0.41 -22.50
C ASP A 98 -7.75 -1.18 -21.17
N ALA A 99 -8.33 -2.38 -21.05
CA ALA A 99 -8.16 -3.20 -19.84
C ALA A 99 -6.67 -3.48 -19.56
N GLY A 100 -6.28 -3.28 -18.31
CA GLY A 100 -4.91 -3.37 -17.82
C GLY A 100 -4.02 -2.17 -18.14
N ASN A 101 -4.48 -1.18 -18.92
CA ASN A 101 -3.73 0.07 -19.08
C ASN A 101 -3.57 0.73 -17.71
N TYR A 102 -2.36 1.21 -17.43
CA TYR A 102 -2.04 1.85 -16.17
C TYR A 102 -0.96 2.91 -16.36
N GLU A 103 -0.92 3.88 -15.46
CA GLU A 103 0.10 4.92 -15.45
C GLU A 103 0.28 5.53 -14.06
N VAL A 104 1.52 5.71 -13.64
CA VAL A 104 1.85 6.48 -12.44
C VAL A 104 2.02 7.95 -12.80
N ALA A 105 1.24 8.79 -12.15
CA ALA A 105 1.21 10.24 -12.35
C ALA A 105 1.35 10.99 -11.02
N THR A 106 1.57 12.30 -11.09
CA THR A 106 1.63 13.18 -9.93
C THR A 106 0.58 14.27 -10.07
N ILE A 107 -0.24 14.46 -9.04
CA ILE A 107 -1.24 15.53 -8.99
C ILE A 107 -0.56 16.89 -8.87
N CYS A 108 -0.88 17.83 -9.74
CA CYS A 108 -0.44 19.22 -9.62
C CYS A 108 -1.53 20.17 -9.11
N SER A 109 -2.80 19.80 -9.16
CA SER A 109 -3.87 20.55 -8.47
C SER A 109 -5.12 19.69 -8.33
N VAL A 110 -5.96 20.08 -7.38
CA VAL A 110 -7.30 19.52 -7.15
C VAL A 110 -8.27 20.69 -7.17
N SER A 111 -9.32 20.61 -7.98
CA SER A 111 -10.38 21.61 -8.07
C SER A 111 -11.71 20.91 -8.14
N ASN A 112 -12.54 21.10 -7.11
CA ASN A 112 -13.82 20.39 -6.94
C ASN A 112 -13.62 18.87 -7.03
N ASP A 113 -14.25 18.24 -8.02
CA ASP A 113 -14.21 16.80 -8.31
C ASP A 113 -13.11 16.41 -9.31
N THR A 114 -12.23 17.33 -9.71
CA THR A 114 -11.24 17.11 -10.77
C THR A 114 -9.82 17.27 -10.24
N VAL A 115 -8.96 16.33 -10.60
CA VAL A 115 -7.51 16.40 -10.40
C VAL A 115 -6.79 16.69 -11.71
N TYR A 116 -5.70 17.45 -11.65
CA TYR A 116 -4.85 17.78 -12.79
C TYR A 116 -3.46 17.21 -12.57
N PHE A 117 -2.80 16.78 -13.63
CA PHE A 117 -1.51 16.10 -13.56
C PHE A 117 -0.36 17.01 -13.98
N PHE A 118 0.82 16.85 -13.36
CA PHE A 118 2.06 17.53 -13.76
C PHE A 118 2.51 17.15 -15.16
N ASN A 119 2.41 15.86 -15.47
CA ASN A 119 2.77 15.29 -16.75
C ASN A 119 1.52 14.79 -17.46
N GLN A 120 1.54 14.81 -18.79
CA GLN A 120 0.45 14.28 -19.58
C GLN A 120 0.34 12.79 -19.35
N VAL A 121 -0.88 12.30 -19.13
CA VAL A 121 -1.19 10.88 -19.11
C VAL A 121 -1.15 10.36 -20.55
N LEU A 122 -0.31 9.36 -20.81
CA LEU A 122 -0.06 8.82 -22.15
C LEU A 122 -0.91 7.60 -22.50
N SER A 123 -1.41 6.91 -21.47
CA SER A 123 -2.30 5.75 -21.62
C SER A 123 -3.73 6.20 -21.95
N THR A 124 -4.42 5.40 -22.75
CA THR A 124 -5.85 5.56 -23.02
C THR A 124 -6.68 4.83 -21.98
N TYR A 125 -7.86 5.38 -21.68
CA TYR A 125 -8.79 4.85 -20.70
C TYR A 125 -10.22 5.06 -21.19
N ASP A 126 -11.05 4.04 -21.03
CA ASP A 126 -12.48 4.08 -21.33
C ASP A 126 -13.28 4.04 -20.01
N VAL A 127 -13.76 5.22 -19.61
CA VAL A 127 -14.53 5.42 -18.37
C VAL A 127 -15.94 4.83 -18.41
N ASN A 128 -16.39 4.27 -19.54
CA ASN A 128 -17.58 3.43 -19.59
C ASN A 128 -17.36 2.09 -18.86
N TYR A 129 -16.11 1.69 -18.67
CA TYR A 129 -15.70 0.54 -17.87
C TYR A 129 -15.09 0.97 -16.53
N SER A 130 -14.50 0.01 -15.80
CA SER A 130 -13.93 0.27 -14.49
C SER A 130 -12.54 0.90 -14.58
N VAL A 131 -12.48 2.22 -14.41
CA VAL A 131 -11.23 2.98 -14.27
C VAL A 131 -11.15 3.57 -12.87
N GLN A 132 -10.02 3.37 -12.20
CA GLN A 132 -9.77 3.94 -10.88
C GLN A 132 -8.45 4.71 -10.81
N LEU A 133 -8.44 5.70 -9.93
CA LEU A 133 -7.27 6.41 -9.45
C LEU A 133 -6.98 5.96 -8.01
N VAL A 134 -5.77 5.48 -7.77
CA VAL A 134 -5.30 4.99 -6.46
C VAL A 134 -4.20 5.90 -5.96
N LYS A 135 -4.40 6.57 -4.82
CA LYS A 135 -3.35 7.37 -4.19
C LYS A 135 -2.33 6.45 -3.53
N PHE A 136 -1.04 6.65 -3.79
CA PHE A 136 0.02 5.90 -3.12
C PHE A 136 0.08 6.23 -1.62
N GLY A 137 0.44 5.24 -0.80
CA GLY A 137 0.95 5.52 0.53
C GLY A 137 2.37 6.09 0.39
N GLU A 138 2.55 7.38 0.71
CA GLU A 138 3.80 8.10 0.50
C GLU A 138 4.50 8.39 1.84
N TYR A 139 5.74 7.90 1.98
CA TYR A 139 6.53 8.05 3.23
C TYR A 139 7.98 8.41 2.94
N TYR A 140 8.62 9.10 3.88
CA TYR A 140 10.07 9.29 3.80
C TYR A 140 10.82 8.00 4.16
N SER A 141 10.43 7.36 5.26
CA SER A 141 10.85 6.00 5.65
C SER A 141 9.65 5.34 6.33
N ALA A 142 9.47 4.04 6.13
CA ALA A 142 8.32 3.31 6.64
C ALA A 142 8.73 1.99 7.30
N ASN A 143 8.03 1.67 8.39
CA ASN A 143 8.17 0.43 9.13
C ASN A 143 6.81 -0.28 9.14
N VAL A 144 6.72 -1.43 8.50
CA VAL A 144 5.50 -2.23 8.46
C VAL A 144 5.39 -2.98 9.78
N THR A 145 4.60 -2.48 10.72
CA THR A 145 4.48 -3.04 12.08
C THR A 145 3.37 -4.08 12.21
N ASP A 146 2.41 -4.04 11.29
CA ASP A 146 1.37 -5.04 11.10
C ASP A 146 1.02 -5.07 9.60
N THR A 147 0.27 -6.07 9.17
CA THR A 147 -0.04 -6.33 7.75
C THR A 147 -0.61 -5.08 7.10
N VAL A 148 0.10 -4.57 6.09
CA VAL A 148 -0.42 -3.54 5.18
C VAL A 148 -1.09 -4.25 4.02
N LYS A 149 -2.38 -3.99 3.81
CA LYS A 149 -3.21 -4.72 2.85
C LYS A 149 -3.90 -3.84 1.83
N ALA A 150 -4.08 -4.36 0.62
CA ALA A 150 -4.98 -3.77 -0.37
C ALA A 150 -6.44 -3.84 0.13
N GLN A 151 -7.26 -2.84 -0.23
CA GLN A 151 -8.71 -3.01 -0.21
C GLN A 151 -9.09 -4.05 -1.27
N SER A 152 -9.95 -5.02 -0.96
CA SER A 152 -10.45 -5.98 -1.96
C SER A 152 -11.18 -5.27 -3.10
N TRP A 153 -11.02 -5.81 -4.31
CA TRP A 153 -11.74 -5.39 -5.49
C TRP A 153 -13.26 -5.47 -5.27
N ASN A 154 -13.97 -4.43 -5.70
CA ASN A 154 -15.41 -4.39 -5.68
C ASN A 154 -15.93 -3.89 -7.04
N ASN A 155 -16.43 -4.82 -7.85
CA ASN A 155 -16.96 -4.58 -9.18
C ASN A 155 -18.10 -3.55 -9.21
N ALA A 156 -18.96 -3.52 -8.19
CA ALA A 156 -20.08 -2.59 -8.14
C ALA A 156 -19.62 -1.13 -8.00
N THR A 157 -18.54 -0.91 -7.23
CA THR A 157 -17.94 0.42 -7.07
C THR A 157 -16.88 0.74 -8.12
N GLY A 158 -16.30 -0.27 -8.76
CA GLY A 158 -15.16 -0.15 -9.68
C GLY A 158 -13.83 0.17 -8.99
N LYS A 159 -13.65 -0.21 -7.72
CA LYS A 159 -12.51 0.19 -6.86
C LYS A 159 -11.88 -0.98 -6.13
N GLY A 160 -10.61 -0.83 -5.76
CA GLY A 160 -9.85 -1.80 -4.94
C GLY A 160 -8.91 -2.68 -5.75
N GLY A 161 -8.36 -3.72 -5.11
CA GLY A 161 -7.46 -4.70 -5.70
C GLY A 161 -6.04 -4.21 -5.95
N VAL A 162 -5.64 -3.06 -5.39
CA VAL A 162 -4.31 -2.46 -5.57
C VAL A 162 -3.74 -2.01 -4.24
N LEU A 163 -2.50 -2.38 -3.95
CA LEU A 163 -1.65 -1.80 -2.89
C LEU A 163 -0.48 -1.06 -3.56
N ALA A 164 -0.40 0.25 -3.38
CA ALA A 164 0.65 1.08 -3.98
C ALA A 164 1.39 1.89 -2.91
N ILE A 165 2.70 1.69 -2.78
CA ILE A 165 3.51 2.36 -1.76
C ILE A 165 4.76 2.99 -2.37
N LYS A 166 5.06 4.22 -1.95
CA LYS A 166 6.25 4.97 -2.34
C LYS A 166 7.00 5.42 -1.09
N VAL A 167 8.26 5.01 -0.97
CA VAL A 167 9.13 5.32 0.18
C VAL A 167 10.45 5.95 -0.29
N GLU A 168 10.75 7.17 0.13
CA GLU A 168 11.93 7.90 -0.37
C GLU A 168 13.27 7.34 0.13
N GLN A 169 13.29 6.70 1.31
CA GLN A 169 14.47 6.00 1.87
C GLN A 169 14.14 4.53 2.15
N ASP A 170 13.97 4.15 3.42
CA ASP A 170 13.93 2.76 3.86
C ASP A 170 12.49 2.29 4.06
N LEU A 171 12.13 1.19 3.39
CA LEU A 171 10.95 0.39 3.70
C LEU A 171 11.40 -0.86 4.47
N ALA A 172 11.15 -0.88 5.78
CA ALA A 172 11.41 -2.04 6.63
C ALA A 172 10.15 -2.87 6.81
N LEU A 173 10.23 -4.17 6.49
CA LEU A 173 9.14 -5.10 6.71
C LEU A 173 9.33 -5.77 8.07
N ASN A 174 8.45 -5.49 9.03
CA ASN A 174 8.28 -6.29 10.25
C ASN A 174 6.91 -7.00 10.31
N ALA A 175 6.18 -6.90 9.20
CA ALA A 175 4.96 -7.61 8.87
C ALA A 175 4.78 -7.57 7.33
N PRO A 176 3.86 -8.38 6.76
CA PRO A 176 3.72 -8.51 5.31
C PRO A 176 3.11 -7.28 4.61
N LEU A 177 3.44 -7.12 3.32
CA LEU A 177 2.60 -6.40 2.38
C LEU A 177 1.69 -7.41 1.67
N PHE A 178 0.38 -7.16 1.65
CA PHE A 178 -0.61 -8.19 1.36
C PHE A 178 -1.69 -7.74 0.37
N ALA A 179 -1.81 -8.47 -0.73
CA ALA A 179 -2.89 -8.35 -1.70
C ALA A 179 -3.45 -9.74 -2.07
N ASP A 180 -3.24 -10.76 -1.24
CA ASP A 180 -3.81 -12.08 -1.51
C ASP A 180 -5.33 -12.01 -1.52
N SER A 181 -5.96 -12.67 -2.50
CA SER A 181 -7.43 -12.73 -2.62
C SER A 181 -8.12 -11.35 -2.69
N THR A 182 -7.42 -10.30 -3.12
CA THR A 182 -7.98 -8.94 -3.27
C THR A 182 -8.27 -8.55 -4.72
N GLY A 183 -7.94 -9.40 -5.69
CA GLY A 183 -8.20 -9.25 -7.12
C GLY A 183 -9.63 -9.59 -7.52
N TYR A 184 -9.85 -10.05 -8.76
CA TYR A 184 -11.20 -10.33 -9.26
C TYR A 184 -11.90 -11.43 -8.44
N ASN A 185 -13.19 -11.28 -8.22
CA ASN A 185 -13.95 -12.19 -7.37
C ASN A 185 -14.11 -13.58 -8.00
N GLY A 186 -14.01 -14.63 -7.19
CA GLY A 186 -14.39 -15.97 -7.60
C GLY A 186 -15.90 -16.09 -7.85
N GLY A 187 -16.30 -17.08 -8.63
CA GLY A 187 -17.71 -17.37 -8.88
C GLY A 187 -18.43 -17.72 -7.57
N ASN A 188 -19.60 -17.13 -7.34
CA ASN A 188 -20.36 -17.36 -6.11
C ASN A 188 -20.79 -18.82 -5.95
N ALA A 189 -20.78 -19.28 -4.71
CA ALA A 189 -21.39 -20.56 -4.37
C ALA A 189 -22.91 -20.40 -4.42
N SER A 190 -23.63 -21.31 -5.10
CA SER A 190 -25.09 -21.37 -5.03
C SER A 190 -25.60 -22.81 -5.01
N ILE A 191 -26.53 -23.11 -4.11
CA ILE A 191 -27.14 -24.45 -3.96
C ILE A 191 -28.16 -24.65 -5.08
N SER A 192 -27.99 -25.72 -5.86
CA SER A 192 -28.95 -26.15 -6.89
C SER A 192 -30.06 -27.07 -6.33
N ASN A 193 -31.22 -27.10 -6.98
CA ASN A 193 -32.38 -27.94 -6.63
C ASN A 193 -32.25 -29.45 -6.93
N SER A 194 -31.03 -29.99 -7.07
CA SER A 194 -30.76 -31.41 -7.38
C SER A 194 -31.28 -31.93 -8.73
N THR A 195 -31.72 -31.06 -9.64
CA THR A 195 -32.15 -31.53 -10.97
C THR A 195 -30.95 -32.08 -11.74
N CYS A 196 -31.02 -33.34 -12.19
CA CYS A 196 -30.07 -33.92 -13.13
C CYS A 196 -30.61 -33.69 -14.56
N ASN A 197 -29.90 -32.93 -15.39
CA ASN A 197 -30.23 -32.74 -16.81
C ASN A 197 -29.06 -33.15 -17.71
N SER A 198 -29.23 -34.26 -18.45
CA SER A 198 -28.21 -34.87 -19.31
C SER A 198 -27.87 -34.07 -20.60
N PHE A 199 -28.54 -32.95 -20.87
CA PHE A 199 -28.32 -32.11 -22.07
C PHE A 199 -27.57 -30.80 -21.78
N THR A 200 -26.78 -30.75 -20.70
CA THR A 200 -26.18 -29.52 -20.16
C THR A 200 -24.71 -29.28 -20.57
N ASN A 201 -24.40 -29.43 -21.86
CA ASN A 201 -23.08 -29.10 -22.41
C ASN A 201 -22.94 -27.62 -22.84
N GLY A 202 -23.83 -26.74 -22.38
CA GLY A 202 -23.80 -25.33 -22.73
C GLY A 202 -22.60 -24.63 -22.10
N TYR A 203 -22.02 -23.69 -22.82
CA TYR A 203 -20.93 -22.86 -22.29
C TYR A 203 -21.42 -21.71 -21.40
N VAL A 204 -22.72 -21.42 -21.48
CA VAL A 204 -23.33 -20.22 -20.94
C VAL A 204 -24.71 -20.56 -20.39
N TYR A 205 -24.95 -20.10 -19.17
CA TYR A 205 -26.23 -20.15 -18.46
C TYR A 205 -26.38 -18.90 -17.59
N ASP A 206 -27.58 -18.67 -17.08
CA ASP A 206 -27.82 -17.72 -16.00
C ASP A 206 -27.75 -18.45 -14.66
N ALA A 207 -26.71 -18.18 -13.88
CA ALA A 207 -26.45 -18.85 -12.61
C ALA A 207 -27.42 -18.44 -11.48
N ASN A 208 -28.23 -17.39 -11.68
CA ASN A 208 -29.26 -16.98 -10.72
C ASN A 208 -30.44 -17.96 -10.69
N PHE A 209 -30.68 -18.73 -11.76
CA PHE A 209 -31.68 -19.79 -11.74
C PHE A 209 -31.14 -21.01 -11.01
N VAL A 210 -31.60 -21.23 -9.78
CA VAL A 210 -31.23 -22.41 -8.97
C VAL A 210 -32.12 -23.63 -9.23
N SER A 211 -33.21 -23.45 -9.99
CA SER A 211 -34.24 -24.47 -10.24
C SER A 211 -34.79 -24.41 -11.68
N PRO A 212 -34.26 -25.20 -12.63
CA PRO A 212 -33.03 -25.98 -12.53
C PRO A 212 -31.78 -25.11 -12.72
N GLN A 213 -30.74 -25.32 -11.91
CA GLN A 213 -29.42 -24.72 -12.18
C GLN A 213 -28.65 -25.59 -13.18
N LEU A 214 -28.39 -25.04 -14.36
CA LEU A 214 -27.71 -25.74 -15.44
C LEU A 214 -26.19 -25.51 -15.44
N GLY A 215 -25.72 -24.45 -14.78
CA GLY A 215 -24.30 -24.20 -14.56
C GLY A 215 -24.04 -23.21 -13.44
N ALA A 216 -22.96 -23.44 -12.69
CA ALA A 216 -22.54 -22.63 -11.56
C ALA A 216 -21.88 -21.32 -12.02
N PHE A 217 -21.76 -20.36 -11.10
CA PHE A 217 -21.19 -19.05 -11.38
C PHE A 217 -19.75 -19.14 -11.92
N LYS A 218 -19.48 -18.36 -12.96
CA LYS A 218 -18.13 -18.10 -13.48
C LYS A 218 -17.38 -17.15 -12.54
N GLY A 219 -16.06 -17.23 -12.55
CA GLY A 219 -15.19 -16.25 -11.92
C GLY A 219 -15.15 -14.94 -12.70
N GLU A 220 -14.88 -13.84 -12.01
CA GLU A 220 -14.71 -12.52 -12.60
C GLU A 220 -13.32 -12.38 -13.25
N GLY A 221 -13.23 -11.53 -14.27
CA GLY A 221 -11.99 -11.17 -14.95
C GLY A 221 -12.07 -9.79 -15.60
N VAL A 222 -11.19 -9.53 -16.57
CA VAL A 222 -11.07 -8.24 -17.29
C VAL A 222 -12.28 -7.92 -18.21
N ALA A 223 -13.11 -8.92 -18.49
CA ALA A 223 -14.32 -8.78 -19.31
C ALA A 223 -15.56 -8.71 -18.42
N ASP A 224 -16.53 -7.88 -18.80
CA ASP A 224 -17.85 -7.90 -18.18
C ASP A 224 -18.71 -9.02 -18.78
N VAL A 225 -19.43 -9.72 -17.89
CA VAL A 225 -20.30 -10.83 -18.25
C VAL A 225 -21.73 -10.44 -17.93
N LEU A 226 -22.61 -10.56 -18.92
CA LEU A 226 -24.04 -10.32 -18.73
C LEU A 226 -24.60 -11.29 -17.68
N ALA A 227 -25.60 -10.84 -16.90
CA ALA A 227 -26.23 -11.69 -15.88
C ALA A 227 -26.76 -13.02 -16.46
N ALA A 228 -27.34 -12.96 -17.67
CA ALA A 228 -27.82 -14.14 -18.40
C ALA A 228 -26.72 -15.15 -18.77
N ASN A 229 -25.46 -14.74 -18.69
CA ASN A 229 -24.27 -15.51 -19.03
C ASN A 229 -23.37 -15.75 -17.81
N SER A 230 -23.85 -15.47 -16.61
CA SER A 230 -23.09 -15.54 -15.36
C SER A 230 -22.66 -16.96 -14.96
N GLY A 231 -23.26 -17.99 -15.57
CA GLY A 231 -23.06 -19.39 -15.24
C GLY A 231 -22.55 -20.27 -16.39
N GLY A 232 -22.06 -21.45 -16.01
CA GLY A 232 -21.67 -22.52 -16.92
C GLY A 232 -20.18 -22.57 -17.27
N ARG A 233 -19.79 -23.56 -18.07
CA ARG A 233 -18.38 -23.95 -18.24
C ARG A 233 -17.47 -23.01 -19.00
N GLY A 234 -18.00 -22.10 -19.83
CA GLY A 234 -17.15 -21.18 -20.59
C GLY A 234 -16.43 -20.18 -19.69
N ALA A 235 -15.11 -20.06 -19.84
CA ALA A 235 -14.27 -19.14 -19.06
C ALA A 235 -14.30 -17.72 -19.64
N PRO A 236 -14.80 -16.68 -18.94
CA PRO A 236 -14.86 -15.33 -19.47
C PRO A 236 -13.49 -14.62 -19.34
N ALA A 237 -12.74 -14.55 -20.44
CA ALA A 237 -11.36 -14.06 -20.45
C ALA A 237 -10.53 -14.80 -19.38
N ASN A 238 -9.93 -14.08 -18.43
CA ASN A 238 -9.12 -14.67 -17.37
C ASN A 238 -9.91 -15.18 -16.14
N GLY A 239 -11.24 -14.99 -16.11
CA GLY A 239 -12.09 -15.64 -15.11
C GLY A 239 -12.29 -17.13 -15.43
N GLY A 240 -12.32 -17.99 -14.41
CA GLY A 240 -12.58 -19.42 -14.58
C GLY A 240 -14.05 -19.72 -14.89
N GLY A 241 -14.31 -20.70 -15.74
CA GLY A 241 -15.66 -21.19 -16.01
C GLY A 241 -16.24 -21.95 -14.82
N GLY A 242 -17.55 -21.83 -14.58
CA GLY A 242 -18.23 -22.62 -13.54
C GLY A 242 -18.41 -24.08 -13.94
N GLY A 243 -18.68 -24.96 -12.99
CA GLY A 243 -19.08 -26.34 -13.29
C GLY A 243 -20.50 -26.38 -13.86
N ASN A 244 -20.73 -27.18 -14.91
CA ASN A 244 -22.09 -27.43 -15.37
C ASN A 244 -22.79 -28.49 -14.52
N ASN A 245 -24.10 -28.57 -14.71
CA ASN A 245 -24.90 -29.68 -14.26
C ASN A 245 -24.36 -31.02 -14.84
N HIS A 246 -24.30 -32.12 -14.10
CA HIS A 246 -24.50 -32.23 -12.65
C HIS A 246 -23.16 -32.42 -11.95
N ASN A 247 -22.86 -31.60 -10.94
CA ASN A 247 -21.72 -31.76 -10.02
C ASN A 247 -20.34 -31.81 -10.68
N ASN A 248 -20.15 -31.04 -11.75
CA ASN A 248 -18.84 -30.80 -12.34
C ASN A 248 -18.07 -29.73 -11.56
N GLY A 249 -16.74 -29.80 -11.60
CA GLY A 249 -15.86 -28.85 -10.96
C GLY A 249 -15.69 -27.55 -11.74
N GLY A 250 -15.40 -26.47 -11.05
CA GLY A 250 -15.08 -25.16 -11.64
C GLY A 250 -13.63 -25.07 -12.12
N GLY A 251 -13.40 -24.28 -13.16
CA GLY A 251 -12.06 -23.98 -13.69
C GLY A 251 -11.32 -22.93 -12.86
N GLY A 252 -10.00 -23.00 -12.82
CA GLY A 252 -9.16 -22.02 -12.13
C GLY A 252 -9.09 -20.68 -12.88
N GLY A 253 -8.84 -19.59 -12.17
CA GLY A 253 -8.61 -18.26 -12.76
C GLY A 253 -7.24 -18.15 -13.43
N ALA A 254 -7.05 -17.11 -14.22
CA ALA A 254 -5.81 -16.83 -14.95
C ALA A 254 -5.26 -15.42 -14.73
N ASN A 255 -3.96 -15.27 -15.01
CA ASN A 255 -3.27 -13.99 -15.17
C ASN A 255 -2.60 -13.96 -16.56
N LEU A 256 -1.28 -13.77 -16.66
CA LEU A 256 -0.54 -13.80 -17.93
C LEU A 256 -0.40 -15.21 -18.53
N VAL A 257 -0.78 -16.22 -17.77
CA VAL A 257 -0.74 -17.64 -18.11
C VAL A 257 -2.08 -18.28 -17.75
N ALA A 258 -2.40 -19.42 -18.35
CA ALA A 258 -3.73 -20.02 -18.25
C ALA A 258 -3.98 -20.70 -16.89
N GLY A 259 -5.24 -20.69 -16.47
CA GLY A 259 -5.73 -21.48 -15.34
C GLY A 259 -6.02 -22.93 -15.72
N GLY A 260 -6.11 -23.81 -14.74
CA GLY A 260 -6.40 -25.23 -14.92
C GLY A 260 -7.89 -25.48 -15.13
N ASN A 261 -8.22 -26.46 -15.97
CA ASN A 261 -9.58 -26.96 -16.14
C ASN A 261 -10.07 -27.66 -14.86
N GLY A 262 -11.37 -27.57 -14.57
CA GLY A 262 -12.02 -28.37 -13.53
C GLY A 262 -12.12 -29.85 -13.92
N GLY A 263 -12.49 -30.69 -12.96
CA GLY A 263 -12.80 -32.10 -13.19
C GLY A 263 -14.27 -32.32 -13.55
N GLY A 264 -14.55 -33.39 -14.29
CA GLY A 264 -15.91 -33.76 -14.68
C GLY A 264 -16.58 -34.70 -13.68
N ASN A 265 -17.91 -34.81 -13.74
CA ASN A 265 -18.65 -35.89 -13.11
C ASN A 265 -18.51 -37.17 -13.96
N TYR A 266 -18.10 -38.27 -13.34
CA TYR A 266 -17.84 -39.58 -13.95
C TYR A 266 -18.59 -40.73 -13.23
N THR A 267 -19.75 -40.39 -12.64
CA THR A 267 -20.69 -41.30 -11.99
C THR A 267 -21.26 -42.30 -13.01
N THR A 268 -21.43 -43.57 -12.61
CA THR A 268 -21.83 -44.69 -13.50
C THR A 268 -23.25 -45.20 -13.28
N VAL A 269 -24.03 -44.57 -12.40
CA VAL A 269 -25.43 -44.96 -12.13
C VAL A 269 -26.30 -44.69 -13.36
N PHE A 270 -27.23 -45.59 -13.67
CA PHE A 270 -28.22 -45.40 -14.74
C PHE A 270 -29.02 -44.12 -14.50
N GLY A 271 -29.03 -43.21 -15.50
CA GLY A 271 -29.65 -41.89 -15.37
C GLY A 271 -28.75 -40.79 -14.79
N ALA A 272 -27.47 -41.06 -14.53
CA ALA A 272 -26.51 -40.04 -14.13
C ALA A 272 -26.22 -39.03 -15.26
N CYS A 273 -26.09 -37.75 -14.90
CA CYS A 273 -25.75 -36.66 -15.81
C CYS A 273 -24.24 -36.54 -15.96
N THR A 274 -23.69 -37.61 -16.54
CA THR A 274 -22.25 -37.83 -16.69
C THR A 274 -21.79 -37.37 -18.07
N GLY A 275 -20.72 -36.60 -18.11
CA GLY A 275 -20.13 -36.11 -19.35
C GLY A 275 -19.02 -35.09 -19.08
N ASP A 276 -18.33 -34.69 -20.14
CA ASP A 276 -17.25 -33.73 -20.05
C ASP A 276 -17.80 -32.31 -19.95
N TYR A 277 -18.34 -31.92 -18.79
CA TYR A 277 -18.99 -30.61 -18.58
C TYR A 277 -18.29 -29.77 -17.50
N HIS A 278 -16.99 -30.02 -17.31
CA HIS A 278 -16.15 -29.29 -16.37
C HIS A 278 -15.95 -27.83 -16.79
N GLY A 279 -15.78 -26.97 -15.79
CA GLY A 279 -15.45 -25.56 -15.98
C GLY A 279 -14.09 -25.40 -16.66
N VAL A 280 -14.05 -24.62 -17.73
CA VAL A 280 -12.82 -24.32 -18.47
C VAL A 280 -11.96 -23.36 -17.64
N GLY A 281 -10.65 -23.55 -17.65
CA GLY A 281 -9.70 -22.65 -17.00
C GLY A 281 -9.70 -21.25 -17.64
N GLY A 282 -9.40 -20.24 -16.84
CA GLY A 282 -9.22 -18.87 -17.30
C GLY A 282 -8.14 -18.78 -18.37
N LYS A 283 -8.30 -17.83 -19.29
CA LYS A 283 -7.41 -17.62 -20.44
C LYS A 283 -6.28 -16.66 -20.10
N ALA A 284 -5.11 -16.95 -20.62
CA ALA A 284 -3.92 -16.11 -20.46
C ALA A 284 -4.14 -14.71 -21.05
N LEU A 285 -3.76 -13.68 -20.30
CA LEU A 285 -3.77 -12.29 -20.74
C LEU A 285 -2.43 -11.89 -21.35
N SER A 286 -2.46 -11.05 -22.39
CA SER A 286 -1.25 -10.42 -22.92
C SER A 286 -0.96 -9.12 -22.16
N ASN A 287 0.26 -8.96 -21.65
CA ASN A 287 0.70 -7.71 -21.01
C ASN A 287 1.14 -6.62 -22.01
N ALA A 288 0.98 -6.86 -23.32
CA ALA A 288 1.37 -5.95 -24.40
C ALA A 288 2.79 -5.37 -24.21
N ALA A 289 3.77 -6.27 -24.05
CA ALA A 289 5.18 -5.93 -23.79
C ALA A 289 5.40 -5.05 -22.54
N GLY A 290 4.57 -5.27 -21.50
CA GLY A 290 4.69 -4.59 -20.21
C GLY A 290 3.88 -3.30 -20.08
N THR A 291 3.12 -2.90 -21.10
CA THR A 291 2.25 -1.71 -21.07
C THR A 291 0.92 -1.94 -20.34
N LYS A 292 0.58 -3.21 -20.03
CA LYS A 292 -0.61 -3.60 -19.28
C LYS A 292 -0.26 -4.46 -18.08
N ILE A 293 -1.01 -4.29 -16.98
CA ILE A 293 -0.93 -5.11 -15.77
C ILE A 293 -2.33 -5.51 -15.30
N PHE A 294 -2.43 -6.63 -14.59
CA PHE A 294 -3.71 -7.22 -14.21
C PHE A 294 -3.71 -7.77 -12.79
N ALA A 295 -4.86 -7.68 -12.13
CA ALA A 295 -5.15 -8.55 -11.00
C ALA A 295 -5.41 -9.98 -11.50
N GLY A 296 -5.24 -10.97 -10.62
CA GLY A 296 -5.56 -12.36 -10.92
C GLY A 296 -7.07 -12.54 -11.14
N GLY A 297 -7.44 -13.36 -12.12
CA GLY A 297 -8.82 -13.77 -12.37
C GLY A 297 -9.36 -14.65 -11.25
N GLY A 298 -10.66 -14.53 -10.98
CA GLY A 298 -11.34 -15.40 -10.04
C GLY A 298 -11.54 -16.81 -10.62
N GLY A 299 -11.51 -17.84 -9.77
CA GLY A 299 -11.88 -19.20 -10.14
C GLY A 299 -13.40 -19.33 -10.33
N GLY A 300 -13.84 -20.32 -11.11
CA GLY A 300 -15.26 -20.65 -11.25
C GLY A 300 -15.77 -21.51 -10.09
N ALA A 301 -17.06 -21.37 -9.76
CA ALA A 301 -17.70 -22.23 -8.76
C ALA A 301 -17.92 -23.65 -9.30
N GLY A 302 -17.82 -24.66 -8.43
CA GLY A 302 -18.33 -25.99 -8.73
C GLY A 302 -19.86 -26.03 -8.74
N HIS A 303 -20.45 -26.97 -9.47
CA HIS A 303 -21.89 -27.24 -9.38
C HIS A 303 -22.16 -28.10 -8.14
N TYR A 304 -23.12 -27.71 -7.31
CA TYR A 304 -23.44 -28.46 -6.09
C TYR A 304 -24.91 -28.35 -5.71
N ASN A 305 -25.46 -29.40 -5.11
CA ASN A 305 -26.88 -29.50 -4.81
C ASN A 305 -27.22 -30.11 -3.44
N ASN A 306 -26.24 -30.65 -2.71
CA ASN A 306 -26.49 -31.31 -1.44
C ASN A 306 -26.00 -30.46 -0.26
N ASN A 307 -24.71 -30.15 -0.20
CA ASN A 307 -24.10 -29.40 0.90
C ASN A 307 -23.40 -28.14 0.39
N PRO A 308 -23.54 -27.00 1.09
CA PRO A 308 -22.80 -25.81 0.72
C PRO A 308 -21.29 -26.07 0.80
N THR A 309 -20.58 -25.74 -0.28
CA THR A 309 -19.12 -25.60 -0.26
C THR A 309 -18.73 -24.51 0.74
N THR A 310 -17.50 -24.57 1.27
CA THR A 310 -17.01 -23.57 2.24
C THR A 310 -17.03 -22.14 1.68
N HIS A 311 -16.91 -22.00 0.37
CA HIS A 311 -17.13 -20.81 -0.45
C HIS A 311 -17.14 -21.24 -1.94
N GLY A 312 -17.36 -20.30 -2.85
CA GLY A 312 -17.34 -20.56 -4.29
C GLY A 312 -15.93 -20.67 -4.86
N GLY A 313 -15.73 -20.14 -6.06
CA GLY A 313 -14.42 -19.98 -6.66
C GLY A 313 -13.46 -19.17 -5.78
N GLY A 314 -12.16 -19.42 -5.94
CA GLY A 314 -11.14 -18.60 -5.29
C GLY A 314 -11.07 -17.19 -5.89
N ASP A 315 -10.99 -16.16 -5.06
CA ASP A 315 -10.75 -14.79 -5.53
C ASP A 315 -9.29 -14.68 -6.01
N GLY A 316 -9.03 -13.90 -7.05
CA GLY A 316 -7.67 -13.71 -7.57
C GLY A 316 -6.81 -12.82 -6.67
N GLY A 317 -5.50 -12.84 -6.88
CA GLY A 317 -4.55 -11.95 -6.25
C GLY A 317 -4.64 -10.52 -6.78
N GLY A 318 -4.37 -9.52 -5.93
CA GLY A 318 -4.39 -8.12 -6.31
C GLY A 318 -3.11 -7.65 -7.02
N ILE A 319 -2.92 -6.35 -7.08
CA ILE A 319 -1.73 -5.71 -7.64
C ILE A 319 -0.95 -5.04 -6.50
N ILE A 320 0.35 -5.29 -6.40
CA ILE A 320 1.24 -4.57 -5.47
C ILE A 320 2.26 -3.76 -6.28
N ILE A 321 2.42 -2.49 -5.96
CA ILE A 321 3.47 -1.62 -6.52
C ILE A 321 4.29 -1.05 -5.37
N VAL A 322 5.58 -1.38 -5.33
CA VAL A 322 6.54 -0.86 -4.35
C VAL A 322 7.56 0.00 -5.08
N ILE A 323 7.61 1.28 -4.73
CA ILE A 323 8.67 2.21 -5.14
C ILE A 323 9.45 2.57 -3.89
N ALA A 324 10.73 2.20 -3.80
CA ALA A 324 11.56 2.52 -2.64
C ALA A 324 13.01 2.81 -3.03
N LYS A 325 13.76 3.48 -2.16
CA LYS A 325 15.23 3.52 -2.30
C LYS A 325 15.86 2.25 -1.76
N ASN A 326 15.52 1.87 -0.53
CA ASN A 326 15.97 0.63 0.10
C ASN A 326 14.79 -0.20 0.59
N ILE A 327 14.94 -1.52 0.56
CA ILE A 327 14.04 -2.43 1.26
C ILE A 327 14.83 -3.29 2.26
N ILE A 328 14.27 -3.43 3.46
CA ILE A 328 14.79 -4.27 4.53
C ILE A 328 13.75 -5.35 4.77
N GLY A 329 13.97 -6.55 4.21
CA GLY A 329 12.96 -7.61 4.17
C GLY A 329 12.72 -8.32 5.50
N ASN A 330 13.75 -8.43 6.36
CA ASN A 330 13.71 -9.11 7.67
C ASN A 330 13.03 -10.49 7.71
N GLY A 331 12.94 -11.20 6.57
CA GLY A 331 12.26 -12.50 6.47
C GLY A 331 10.74 -12.42 6.28
N TYR A 332 10.17 -11.24 6.11
CA TYR A 332 8.75 -11.06 5.80
C TYR A 332 8.49 -11.12 4.30
N LYS A 333 7.20 -11.29 3.96
CA LYS A 333 6.76 -11.47 2.58
C LYS A 333 5.99 -10.28 2.00
N ILE A 334 6.06 -10.17 0.67
CA ILE A 334 5.16 -9.36 -0.16
C ILE A 334 4.34 -10.34 -0.99
N SER A 335 3.02 -10.32 -0.88
CA SER A 335 2.19 -11.44 -1.31
C SER A 335 0.94 -10.96 -2.06
N ALA A 336 0.71 -11.50 -3.26
CA ALA A 336 -0.46 -11.28 -4.10
C ALA A 336 -1.03 -12.62 -4.63
N ASN A 337 -1.18 -13.60 -3.74
CA ASN A 337 -1.64 -14.95 -4.08
C ASN A 337 -3.15 -15.00 -4.39
N GLY A 338 -3.55 -15.91 -5.27
CA GLY A 338 -4.95 -16.29 -5.44
C GLY A 338 -5.48 -17.15 -4.28
N ARG A 339 -6.77 -17.07 -4.01
CA ARG A 339 -7.43 -17.92 -3.00
C ARG A 339 -7.59 -19.34 -3.52
N ILE A 340 -7.47 -20.32 -2.63
CA ILE A 340 -7.94 -21.68 -2.89
C ILE A 340 -9.43 -21.70 -3.27
N GLY A 341 -9.85 -22.64 -4.11
CA GLY A 341 -11.25 -22.89 -4.44
C GLY A 341 -11.99 -23.69 -3.36
N GLY A 342 -13.29 -23.48 -3.21
CA GLY A 342 -14.09 -24.17 -2.20
C GLY A 342 -14.18 -25.67 -2.45
N SER A 343 -13.97 -26.47 -1.41
CA SER A 343 -14.05 -27.93 -1.51
C SER A 343 -15.52 -28.41 -1.43
N GLY A 344 -15.83 -29.45 -2.18
CA GLY A 344 -17.16 -30.07 -2.25
C GLY A 344 -17.26 -31.34 -1.41
N GLY A 345 -18.31 -31.45 -0.59
CA GLY A 345 -18.67 -32.69 0.10
C GLY A 345 -19.79 -33.40 -0.63
N SER A 346 -19.47 -34.44 -1.41
CA SER A 346 -20.42 -35.10 -2.31
C SER A 346 -21.00 -34.19 -3.41
N ASP A 347 -20.21 -33.23 -3.91
CA ASP A 347 -20.63 -32.27 -4.93
C ASP A 347 -19.41 -31.81 -5.76
N GLY A 348 -19.62 -31.05 -6.83
CA GLY A 348 -18.54 -30.45 -7.61
C GLY A 348 -17.79 -29.38 -6.81
N ALA A 349 -16.45 -29.42 -6.86
CA ALA A 349 -15.60 -28.46 -6.17
C ALA A 349 -15.23 -27.25 -7.05
N SER A 350 -14.89 -26.13 -6.42
CA SER A 350 -14.63 -24.86 -7.13
C SER A 350 -13.16 -24.69 -7.51
N GLY A 351 -12.90 -23.95 -8.58
CA GLY A 351 -11.54 -23.63 -9.03
C GLY A 351 -10.86 -22.57 -8.17
N GLY A 352 -9.52 -22.60 -8.13
CA GLY A 352 -8.71 -21.61 -7.43
C GLY A 352 -8.57 -20.29 -8.21
N GLY A 353 -8.35 -19.17 -7.51
CA GLY A 353 -8.07 -17.88 -8.12
C GLY A 353 -6.62 -17.78 -8.61
N ALA A 354 -6.35 -16.99 -9.63
CA ALA A 354 -4.97 -16.77 -10.10
C ALA A 354 -4.17 -15.85 -9.17
N GLY A 355 -2.84 -15.99 -9.22
CA GLY A 355 -1.91 -15.02 -8.66
C GLY A 355 -2.04 -13.63 -9.32
N GLY A 356 -1.65 -12.61 -8.56
CA GLY A 356 -1.73 -11.20 -8.94
C GLY A 356 -0.48 -10.68 -9.67
N THR A 357 -0.28 -9.36 -9.61
CA THR A 357 0.91 -8.68 -10.14
C THR A 357 1.68 -8.03 -9.00
N VAL A 358 3.01 -8.20 -8.95
CA VAL A 358 3.90 -7.45 -8.04
C VAL A 358 4.91 -6.66 -8.87
N ILE A 359 5.05 -5.36 -8.63
CA ILE A 359 6.04 -4.48 -9.27
C ILE A 359 6.97 -3.92 -8.21
N MET A 360 8.26 -4.22 -8.36
CA MET A 360 9.33 -3.75 -7.49
C MET A 360 10.21 -2.75 -8.24
N LYS A 361 10.13 -1.48 -7.83
CA LYS A 361 11.07 -0.42 -8.20
C LYS A 361 11.91 -0.04 -6.98
N VAL A 362 13.07 -0.66 -6.85
CA VAL A 362 14.04 -0.35 -5.79
C VAL A 362 15.35 0.14 -6.42
N THR A 363 15.81 1.31 -6.01
CA THR A 363 16.90 2.01 -6.71
C THR A 363 18.28 1.83 -6.09
N ASN A 364 18.38 1.46 -4.81
CA ASN A 364 19.67 1.32 -4.12
C ASN A 364 19.92 -0.11 -3.62
N SER A 365 19.15 -0.63 -2.65
CA SER A 365 19.50 -1.92 -2.04
C SER A 365 18.32 -2.74 -1.51
N TYR A 366 18.54 -4.06 -1.50
CA TYR A 366 17.75 -5.05 -0.77
C TYR A 366 18.64 -5.60 0.34
N SER A 367 18.11 -5.68 1.55
CA SER A 367 18.82 -6.25 2.70
C SER A 367 17.90 -7.13 3.53
N GLY A 368 18.47 -8.14 4.19
CA GLY A 368 17.69 -9.22 4.82
C GLY A 368 17.02 -10.13 3.78
N SER A 369 16.52 -11.27 4.24
CA SER A 369 15.72 -12.16 3.39
C SER A 369 14.38 -11.52 3.05
N LEU A 370 13.93 -11.66 1.81
CA LEU A 370 12.62 -11.20 1.34
C LEU A 370 11.98 -12.28 0.48
N THR A 371 10.72 -12.61 0.75
CA THR A 371 9.93 -13.49 -0.10
C THR A 371 8.87 -12.68 -0.84
N ILE A 372 8.77 -12.86 -2.15
CA ILE A 372 7.72 -12.26 -2.98
C ILE A 372 6.89 -13.39 -3.59
N GLU A 373 5.57 -13.33 -3.43
CA GLU A 373 4.66 -14.39 -3.87
C GLU A 373 3.54 -13.82 -4.75
N ALA A 374 3.33 -14.43 -5.91
CA ALA A 374 2.12 -14.26 -6.73
C ALA A 374 1.64 -15.64 -7.19
N ASN A 375 1.44 -16.57 -6.26
CA ASN A 375 1.01 -17.94 -6.54
C ASN A 375 -0.47 -18.01 -6.90
N GLY A 376 -0.82 -18.96 -7.76
CA GLY A 376 -2.19 -19.38 -7.97
C GLY A 376 -2.74 -20.15 -6.77
N GLY A 377 -4.05 -20.03 -6.52
CA GLY A 377 -4.74 -20.81 -5.52
C GLY A 377 -5.04 -22.23 -6.02
N ASN A 378 -4.97 -23.21 -5.14
CA ASN A 378 -5.30 -24.60 -5.48
C ASN A 378 -6.80 -24.74 -5.81
N GLY A 379 -7.14 -25.72 -6.65
CA GLY A 379 -8.51 -26.16 -6.84
C GLY A 379 -9.08 -26.83 -5.60
N GLY A 380 -10.38 -26.72 -5.38
CA GLY A 380 -11.08 -27.38 -4.29
C GLY A 380 -11.08 -28.90 -4.44
N ASN A 381 -10.94 -29.62 -3.33
CA ASN A 381 -11.04 -31.07 -3.32
C ASN A 381 -12.50 -31.51 -3.29
N THR A 382 -12.75 -32.72 -3.78
CA THR A 382 -14.06 -33.38 -3.66
C THR A 382 -13.94 -34.59 -2.75
N ASN A 383 -14.87 -34.76 -1.81
CA ASN A 383 -14.98 -35.98 -0.99
C ASN A 383 -16.29 -36.71 -1.29
N ASN A 384 -16.19 -37.87 -1.95
CA ASN A 384 -17.33 -38.68 -2.37
C ASN A 384 -17.79 -39.70 -1.30
N GLN A 385 -17.28 -39.61 -0.08
CA GLN A 385 -17.67 -40.36 1.14
C GLN A 385 -17.88 -41.88 0.95
N SER A 386 -17.16 -42.50 0.02
CA SER A 386 -17.20 -43.94 -0.30
C SER A 386 -18.58 -44.47 -0.72
N ILE A 387 -19.48 -43.60 -1.19
CA ILE A 387 -20.77 -44.02 -1.74
C ILE A 387 -20.55 -44.61 -3.13
N LEU A 388 -21.14 -45.78 -3.36
CA LEU A 388 -21.00 -46.53 -4.61
C LEU A 388 -21.45 -45.69 -5.81
N ASN A 389 -20.62 -45.69 -6.85
CA ASN A 389 -20.79 -45.02 -8.14
C ASN A 389 -20.88 -43.49 -8.07
N ARG A 390 -20.52 -42.85 -6.95
CA ARG A 390 -20.58 -41.40 -6.76
C ARG A 390 -19.22 -40.74 -7.01
N CYS A 391 -19.12 -39.95 -8.07
CA CYS A 391 -17.82 -39.56 -8.63
C CYS A 391 -17.86 -38.14 -9.22
N TYR A 392 -17.79 -37.12 -8.36
CA TYR A 392 -17.91 -35.72 -8.78
C TYR A 392 -16.57 -35.03 -9.05
N GLY A 393 -16.63 -33.94 -9.79
CA GLY A 393 -15.46 -33.22 -10.30
C GLY A 393 -14.77 -32.35 -9.25
N ALA A 394 -13.44 -32.39 -9.22
CA ALA A 394 -12.62 -31.48 -8.41
C ALA A 394 -12.42 -30.13 -9.09
N GLY A 395 -11.94 -29.11 -8.37
CA GLY A 395 -11.65 -27.80 -8.95
C GLY A 395 -10.32 -27.74 -9.70
N GLY A 396 -10.22 -26.91 -10.73
CA GLY A 396 -8.97 -26.60 -11.42
C GLY A 396 -8.09 -25.63 -10.62
N GLY A 397 -6.78 -25.75 -10.75
CA GLY A 397 -5.81 -24.84 -10.12
C GLY A 397 -5.78 -23.46 -10.78
N GLY A 398 -5.66 -22.39 -10.00
CA GLY A 398 -5.43 -21.04 -10.52
C GLY A 398 -4.02 -20.88 -11.09
N SER A 399 -3.84 -20.02 -12.08
CA SER A 399 -2.50 -19.76 -12.63
C SER A 399 -1.60 -18.99 -11.67
N GLY A 400 -0.29 -19.11 -11.83
CA GLY A 400 0.66 -18.16 -11.24
C GLY A 400 0.47 -16.75 -11.81
N GLY A 401 0.96 -15.77 -11.06
CA GLY A 401 0.94 -14.35 -11.36
C GLY A 401 2.23 -13.87 -12.02
N VAL A 402 2.58 -12.60 -11.81
CA VAL A 402 3.81 -12.02 -12.37
C VAL A 402 4.51 -11.09 -11.39
N THR A 403 5.82 -11.24 -11.26
CA THR A 403 6.68 -10.37 -10.45
C THR A 403 7.66 -9.59 -11.34
N TYR A 404 7.63 -8.26 -11.28
CA TYR A 404 8.48 -7.36 -12.05
C TYR A 404 9.57 -6.72 -11.18
N PHE A 405 10.82 -6.71 -11.65
CA PHE A 405 11.93 -5.97 -11.06
C PHE A 405 12.50 -4.95 -12.03
N ASN A 406 12.91 -3.79 -11.50
CA ASN A 406 13.61 -2.76 -12.26
C ASN A 406 15.09 -3.04 -12.59
N GLY A 407 15.54 -4.27 -12.36
CA GLY A 407 16.90 -4.76 -12.59
C GLY A 407 16.93 -6.27 -12.49
N ALA A 408 18.11 -6.85 -12.27
CA ALA A 408 18.23 -8.28 -11.95
C ALA A 408 17.57 -8.61 -10.60
N ILE A 409 17.23 -9.89 -10.39
CA ILE A 409 16.71 -10.36 -9.11
C ILE A 409 17.79 -10.14 -8.04
N PRO A 410 17.51 -9.37 -6.97
CA PRO A 410 18.49 -9.06 -5.95
C PRO A 410 18.86 -10.29 -5.10
N ALA A 411 20.11 -10.36 -4.64
CA ALA A 411 20.54 -11.38 -3.69
C ALA A 411 19.70 -11.31 -2.39
N GLY A 412 19.31 -12.46 -1.86
CA GLY A 412 18.45 -12.54 -0.66
C GLY A 412 16.94 -12.39 -0.94
N VAL A 413 16.54 -12.13 -2.19
CA VAL A 413 15.13 -12.15 -2.61
C VAL A 413 14.79 -13.51 -3.23
N THR A 414 13.71 -14.12 -2.76
CA THR A 414 13.13 -15.34 -3.36
C THR A 414 11.74 -15.04 -3.90
N THR A 415 11.45 -15.45 -5.12
CA THR A 415 10.16 -15.25 -5.79
C THR A 415 9.43 -16.58 -5.99
N TYR A 416 8.13 -16.61 -5.69
CA TYR A 416 7.24 -17.72 -5.97
C TYR A 416 6.04 -17.23 -6.79
N ASP A 417 6.07 -17.52 -8.09
CA ASP A 417 4.96 -17.23 -9.01
C ASP A 417 4.38 -18.55 -9.53
N THR A 418 4.14 -19.52 -8.63
CA THR A 418 3.78 -20.90 -8.99
C THR A 418 2.28 -21.06 -9.25
N ALA A 419 1.92 -22.06 -10.06
CA ALA A 419 0.55 -22.46 -10.25
C ALA A 419 -0.07 -23.06 -8.98
N GLY A 420 -1.37 -22.86 -8.83
CA GLY A 420 -2.16 -23.68 -7.92
C GLY A 420 -2.33 -25.09 -8.48
N THR A 421 -2.30 -26.09 -7.59
CA THR A 421 -2.54 -27.49 -7.98
C THR A 421 -4.02 -27.76 -8.18
N ALA A 422 -4.34 -28.74 -9.02
CA ALA A 422 -5.67 -29.31 -9.17
C ALA A 422 -6.19 -29.85 -7.83
N GLY A 423 -7.51 -29.75 -7.66
CA GLY A 423 -8.20 -30.44 -6.59
C GLY A 423 -8.12 -31.95 -6.74
N LYS A 424 -8.08 -32.65 -5.61
CA LYS A 424 -8.09 -34.11 -5.55
C LYS A 424 -9.50 -34.64 -5.39
N ILE A 425 -9.73 -35.83 -5.94
CA ILE A 425 -10.97 -36.58 -5.74
C ILE A 425 -10.71 -37.66 -4.69
N LEU A 426 -11.43 -37.58 -3.58
CA LEU A 426 -11.24 -38.43 -2.40
C LEU A 426 -12.42 -39.38 -2.23
N SER A 427 -12.14 -40.58 -1.72
CA SER A 427 -13.16 -41.54 -1.28
C SER A 427 -14.19 -41.91 -2.37
N SER A 428 -13.74 -42.09 -3.61
CA SER A 428 -14.57 -42.59 -4.73
C SER A 428 -14.61 -44.12 -4.77
N ASN A 429 -15.76 -44.72 -5.13
CA ASN A 429 -15.92 -46.18 -5.28
C ASN A 429 -16.85 -46.50 -6.46
N GLY A 430 -16.56 -47.52 -7.27
CA GLY A 430 -17.41 -47.97 -8.40
C GLY A 430 -17.50 -47.01 -9.61
N CYS A 431 -16.54 -46.10 -9.75
CA CYS A 431 -16.58 -45.02 -10.75
C CYS A 431 -16.22 -45.43 -12.18
N GLY A 432 -16.61 -44.59 -13.14
CA GLY A 432 -16.18 -44.68 -14.54
C GLY A 432 -14.76 -44.14 -14.75
N ILE A 433 -14.40 -43.85 -16.01
CA ILE A 433 -13.11 -43.23 -16.35
C ILE A 433 -13.09 -41.79 -15.80
N PRO A 434 -12.11 -41.42 -14.96
CA PRO A 434 -12.04 -40.06 -14.42
C PRO A 434 -11.84 -38.99 -15.50
N VAL A 435 -12.49 -37.84 -15.31
CA VAL A 435 -12.17 -36.59 -16.02
C VAL A 435 -11.43 -35.69 -15.02
N PRO A 436 -10.08 -35.73 -14.99
CA PRO A 436 -9.31 -35.07 -13.95
C PRO A 436 -9.32 -33.55 -14.10
N ALA A 437 -9.31 -32.85 -12.96
CA ALA A 437 -8.94 -31.44 -12.94
C ALA A 437 -7.46 -31.28 -13.29
N ALA A 438 -7.09 -30.10 -13.79
CA ALA A 438 -5.72 -29.75 -14.14
C ALA A 438 -5.16 -28.68 -13.20
N ASP A 439 -3.83 -28.71 -13.03
CA ASP A 439 -3.08 -27.64 -12.39
C ASP A 439 -3.21 -26.35 -13.21
N GLY A 440 -2.99 -25.20 -12.58
CA GLY A 440 -2.74 -23.97 -13.30
C GLY A 440 -1.40 -24.02 -14.05
N THR A 441 -1.10 -22.96 -14.79
CA THR A 441 0.24 -22.75 -15.36
C THR A 441 1.07 -21.83 -14.47
N ASP A 442 2.37 -22.13 -14.31
CA ASP A 442 3.30 -21.28 -13.56
C ASP A 442 3.40 -19.89 -14.20
N GLY A 443 3.50 -18.89 -13.35
CA GLY A 443 3.66 -17.48 -13.69
C GLY A 443 5.08 -17.13 -14.13
N SER A 444 5.44 -15.86 -14.00
CA SER A 444 6.75 -15.39 -14.49
C SER A 444 7.36 -14.28 -13.66
N VAL A 445 8.71 -14.26 -13.63
CA VAL A 445 9.50 -13.14 -13.13
C VAL A 445 10.07 -12.37 -14.31
N VAL A 446 9.89 -11.05 -14.32
CA VAL A 446 10.37 -10.16 -15.39
C VAL A 446 11.35 -9.15 -14.82
N THR A 447 12.60 -9.19 -15.29
CA THR A 447 13.65 -8.25 -14.92
C THR A 447 13.73 -7.06 -15.87
N ASN A 448 14.43 -5.99 -15.45
CA ASN A 448 14.62 -4.76 -16.24
C ASN A 448 13.30 -4.07 -16.65
N TYR A 449 12.26 -4.25 -15.84
CA TYR A 449 10.97 -3.64 -16.04
C TYR A 449 10.98 -2.15 -15.66
N THR A 450 10.32 -1.32 -16.47
CA THR A 450 10.06 0.07 -16.13
C THR A 450 8.57 0.28 -16.08
N TYR A 451 8.06 0.70 -14.92
CA TYR A 451 6.65 1.01 -14.78
C TYR A 451 6.30 2.24 -15.64
N ARG A 452 5.07 2.29 -16.12
CA ARG A 452 4.63 3.37 -17.01
C ARG A 452 4.45 4.68 -16.24
N THR A 453 5.12 5.72 -16.71
CA THR A 453 5.01 7.10 -16.24
C THR A 453 5.42 8.05 -17.36
N SER A 454 5.03 9.31 -17.25
CA SER A 454 5.26 10.33 -18.27
C SER A 454 6.19 11.42 -17.76
N VAL A 455 7.05 11.92 -18.64
CA VAL A 455 7.88 13.10 -18.42
C VAL A 455 7.41 14.31 -19.24
N THR A 456 6.41 14.13 -20.11
CA THR A 456 5.87 15.20 -20.96
C THR A 456 5.05 16.17 -20.12
N PRO A 457 5.40 17.46 -20.01
CA PRO A 457 4.64 18.40 -19.19
C PRO A 457 3.18 18.58 -19.66
N SER A 458 2.27 18.68 -18.69
CA SER A 458 0.86 18.93 -18.92
C SER A 458 0.53 20.41 -18.83
N SER A 459 -0.33 20.90 -19.73
CA SER A 459 -0.91 22.25 -19.64
C SER A 459 -2.02 22.35 -18.60
N GLY A 460 -2.52 21.22 -18.08
CA GLY A 460 -3.64 21.17 -17.14
C GLY A 460 -3.39 21.96 -15.86
N CYS A 461 -2.14 22.01 -15.40
CA CYS A 461 -1.78 22.79 -14.22
C CYS A 461 -2.00 24.30 -14.43
N ALA A 462 -1.83 24.81 -15.66
CA ALA A 462 -2.03 26.23 -16.00
C ALA A 462 -3.50 26.63 -16.14
N ALA A 463 -4.41 25.66 -16.30
CA ALA A 463 -5.84 25.90 -16.50
C ALA A 463 -6.62 26.13 -15.20
N VAL A 464 -6.01 25.89 -14.03
CA VAL A 464 -6.60 26.18 -12.73
C VAL A 464 -5.85 27.38 -12.14
N LEU A 465 -6.58 28.43 -11.78
CA LEU A 465 -6.03 29.63 -11.13
C LEU A 465 -6.24 29.64 -9.59
N PRO A 466 -5.82 28.63 -8.81
CA PRO A 466 -5.48 28.83 -7.41
C PRO A 466 -3.98 29.06 -7.26
N VAL A 467 -3.58 29.67 -6.14
CA VAL A 467 -2.17 29.80 -5.78
C VAL A 467 -1.55 28.41 -5.61
N ARG A 468 -0.39 28.14 -6.21
CA ARG A 468 0.22 26.80 -6.21
C ARG A 468 1.71 26.87 -5.91
N ILE A 469 2.20 25.86 -5.21
CA ILE A 469 3.65 25.69 -4.97
C ILE A 469 4.26 25.14 -6.25
N ILE A 470 5.32 25.75 -6.76
CA ILE A 470 6.11 25.20 -7.87
C ILE A 470 7.19 24.29 -7.28
N TYR A 471 7.90 24.76 -6.26
CA TYR A 471 8.77 23.93 -5.43
C TYR A 471 8.93 24.56 -4.03
N PHE A 472 9.34 23.75 -3.06
CA PHE A 472 9.81 24.19 -1.75
C PHE A 472 11.08 23.41 -1.39
N ASN A 473 12.11 24.10 -0.93
CA ASN A 473 13.39 23.49 -0.57
C ASN A 473 13.93 24.03 0.76
N ALA A 474 14.75 23.22 1.42
CA ALA A 474 15.49 23.59 2.61
C ALA A 474 16.97 23.22 2.41
N ILE A 475 17.83 24.22 2.29
CA ILE A 475 19.23 24.08 1.91
C ILE A 475 20.12 24.47 3.10
N LEU A 476 20.90 23.52 3.59
CA LEU A 476 21.97 23.81 4.56
C LEU A 476 23.08 24.63 3.89
N LYS A 477 23.39 25.79 4.44
CA LYS A 477 24.48 26.66 3.99
C LYS A 477 25.79 26.35 4.74
N PRO A 478 26.96 26.70 4.18
CA PRO A 478 28.26 26.47 4.82
C PRO A 478 28.40 27.09 6.22
N ASP A 479 27.68 28.18 6.50
CA ASP A 479 27.62 28.85 7.80
C ASP A 479 26.61 28.21 8.77
N GLN A 480 26.14 27.00 8.47
CA GLN A 480 25.22 26.18 9.26
C GLN A 480 23.82 26.78 9.44
N LYS A 481 23.43 27.74 8.60
CA LYS A 481 22.05 28.24 8.50
C LYS A 481 21.27 27.43 7.48
N VAL A 482 19.93 27.44 7.58
CA VAL A 482 19.07 26.78 6.59
C VAL A 482 18.36 27.83 5.76
N LYS A 483 18.67 27.87 4.45
CA LYS A 483 17.91 28.67 3.49
C LYS A 483 16.67 27.89 3.08
N LEU A 484 15.51 28.45 3.36
CA LEU A 484 14.21 27.98 2.93
C LEU A 484 13.82 28.80 1.71
N GLU A 485 13.58 28.15 0.59
CA GLU A 485 13.22 28.82 -0.66
C GLU A 485 12.03 28.12 -1.29
N TRP A 486 11.14 28.90 -1.90
CA TRP A 486 10.03 28.37 -2.66
C TRP A 486 9.65 29.27 -3.81
N ASP A 487 9.14 28.62 -4.85
CA ASP A 487 8.48 29.29 -5.96
C ASP A 487 6.97 29.03 -5.90
N ILE A 488 6.21 30.06 -6.24
CA ILE A 488 4.75 30.06 -6.28
C ILE A 488 4.30 30.42 -7.69
N ALA A 489 3.31 29.68 -8.19
CA ALA A 489 2.54 30.13 -9.33
C ALA A 489 1.28 30.83 -8.84
N ASN A 490 0.96 31.95 -9.51
CA ASN A 490 -0.16 32.83 -9.20
C ASN A 490 -0.11 33.38 -7.76
N PRO A 491 0.98 34.09 -7.36
CA PRO A 491 1.12 34.63 -6.01
C PRO A 491 -0.02 35.57 -5.62
N ASP A 492 -0.68 36.17 -6.61
CA ASP A 492 -1.88 37.02 -6.47
C ASP A 492 -3.05 36.31 -5.78
N GLU A 493 -3.11 34.99 -5.79
CA GLU A 493 -4.17 34.20 -5.14
C GLU A 493 -3.81 33.77 -3.70
N ALA A 494 -2.59 34.08 -3.23
CA ALA A 494 -2.20 33.89 -1.83
C ALA A 494 -2.46 35.15 -0.99
N ILE A 495 -2.71 34.91 0.30
CA ILE A 495 -2.68 35.92 1.36
C ILE A 495 -1.29 35.91 2.01
N SER A 496 -0.79 34.72 2.37
CA SER A 496 0.49 34.59 3.06
C SER A 496 1.12 33.20 2.90
N PHE A 497 2.42 33.15 3.13
CA PHE A 497 3.27 31.98 3.15
C PHE A 497 3.84 31.81 4.56
N THR A 498 3.44 30.75 5.26
CA THR A 498 3.94 30.40 6.59
C THR A 498 4.87 29.20 6.48
N ILE A 499 6.13 29.37 6.87
CA ILE A 499 6.99 28.24 7.18
C ILE A 499 6.59 27.70 8.54
N GLU A 500 6.31 26.40 8.58
CA GLU A 500 6.15 25.66 9.82
C GLU A 500 7.36 24.76 10.02
N LYS A 501 7.81 24.66 11.28
CA LYS A 501 8.94 23.86 11.70
C LYS A 501 8.49 22.92 12.81
N ILE A 502 9.00 21.69 12.83
CA ILE A 502 8.76 20.78 13.95
C ILE A 502 9.60 21.23 15.15
N ASN A 503 8.96 21.40 16.31
CA ASN A 503 9.66 21.72 17.57
C ASN A 503 10.10 20.46 18.33
N LEU A 504 10.75 20.64 19.48
CA LEU A 504 11.23 19.52 20.34
C LEU A 504 10.12 18.59 20.87
N LEU A 505 8.86 19.02 20.83
CA LEU A 505 7.69 18.23 21.24
C LEU A 505 6.99 17.56 20.04
N ASN A 506 7.65 17.54 18.87
CA ASN A 506 7.13 16.98 17.62
C ASN A 506 5.86 17.65 17.09
N ASN A 507 5.61 18.90 17.48
CA ASN A 507 4.49 19.70 17.00
C ASN A 507 4.93 20.66 15.90
N TRP A 508 4.07 20.85 14.89
CA TRP A 508 4.24 21.94 13.92
C TRP A 508 4.04 23.28 14.62
N VAL A 509 5.07 24.12 14.59
CA VAL A 509 4.99 25.51 15.05
C VAL A 509 5.26 26.44 13.89
N GLU A 510 4.55 27.56 13.84
CA GLU A 510 4.82 28.61 12.88
C GLU A 510 6.21 29.19 13.16
N PHE A 511 7.12 29.04 12.21
CA PHE A 511 8.48 29.56 12.30
C PHE A 511 8.52 31.01 11.83
N GLN A 512 7.97 31.27 10.64
CA GLN A 512 7.89 32.60 10.08
C GLN A 512 6.80 32.69 9.01
N THR A 513 6.11 33.82 8.96
CA THR A 513 5.10 34.12 7.94
C THR A 513 5.52 35.34 7.14
N VAL A 514 5.40 35.27 5.81
CA VAL A 514 5.53 36.40 4.89
C VAL A 514 4.23 36.61 4.13
N GLY A 515 3.84 37.86 3.93
CA GLY A 515 2.68 38.20 3.09
C GLY A 515 2.97 37.90 1.62
N ALA A 516 1.96 37.46 0.89
CA ALA A 516 2.09 37.33 -0.55
C ALA A 516 2.20 38.72 -1.20
N GLN A 517 3.14 38.86 -2.13
CA GLN A 517 3.33 40.07 -2.91
C GLN A 517 2.89 39.81 -4.35
N LYS A 518 2.24 40.82 -4.94
CA LYS A 518 1.79 40.77 -6.32
C LYS A 518 2.99 40.53 -7.25
N ASP A 519 2.83 39.63 -8.22
CA ASP A 519 3.84 39.29 -9.23
C ASP A 519 5.19 38.75 -8.69
N LEU A 520 5.36 38.58 -7.36
CA LEU A 520 6.54 37.96 -6.79
C LEU A 520 6.35 36.45 -6.69
N HIS A 521 7.07 35.72 -7.53
CA HIS A 521 6.99 34.27 -7.63
C HIS A 521 7.96 33.55 -6.69
N HIS A 522 9.09 34.16 -6.34
CA HIS A 522 10.15 33.54 -5.55
C HIS A 522 10.25 34.18 -4.16
N TYR A 523 10.34 33.34 -3.14
CA TYR A 523 10.49 33.77 -1.76
C TYR A 523 11.60 32.99 -1.08
N GLU A 524 12.31 33.69 -0.19
CA GLU A 524 13.35 33.08 0.62
C GLU A 524 13.21 33.53 2.09
N ILE A 525 13.44 32.58 2.98
CA ILE A 525 13.59 32.79 4.41
C ILE A 525 14.86 32.09 4.88
N LEU A 526 15.55 32.69 5.84
CA LEU A 526 16.73 32.12 6.44
C LEU A 526 16.47 31.74 7.90
N ASP A 527 16.53 30.45 8.20
CA ASP A 527 16.66 30.00 9.58
C ASP A 527 18.11 30.24 10.04
N LYS A 528 18.28 31.30 10.83
CA LYS A 528 19.59 31.77 11.31
C LYS A 528 20.11 30.97 12.50
N VAL A 529 19.23 30.30 13.23
CA VAL A 529 19.58 29.56 14.46
C VAL A 529 18.87 28.20 14.42
N PRO A 530 19.14 27.39 13.37
CA PRO A 530 18.52 26.08 13.29
C PRO A 530 19.06 25.19 14.42
N ALA A 531 18.23 24.25 14.87
CA ALA A 531 18.60 23.39 15.99
C ALA A 531 19.75 22.46 15.58
N SER A 532 20.61 22.09 16.53
CA SER A 532 21.56 21.00 16.32
C SER A 532 20.82 19.70 16.07
N GLY A 533 21.29 18.90 15.11
CA GLY A 533 20.58 17.70 14.66
C GLY A 533 19.51 18.01 13.61
N GLU A 534 18.33 17.43 13.78
CA GLU A 534 17.29 17.40 12.75
C GLU A 534 16.41 18.64 12.76
N ASN A 535 16.17 19.20 11.58
CA ASN A 535 15.24 20.29 11.35
C ASN A 535 14.31 19.88 10.19
N ILE A 536 13.01 19.78 10.46
CA ILE A 536 11.99 19.46 9.45
C ILE A 536 11.10 20.70 9.24
N TYR A 537 10.94 21.08 7.98
CA TYR A 537 10.17 22.23 7.55
C TYR A 537 9.07 21.84 6.59
N ARG A 538 7.97 22.59 6.58
CA ARG A 538 7.00 22.62 5.48
C ARG A 538 6.52 24.04 5.26
N LEU A 539 6.08 24.33 4.04
CA LEU A 539 5.41 25.56 3.69
C LEU A 539 3.89 25.36 3.78
N ARG A 540 3.19 26.31 4.40
CA ARG A 540 1.74 26.45 4.37
C ARG A 540 1.38 27.76 3.68
N ILE A 541 0.58 27.69 2.62
CA ILE A 541 0.00 28.85 1.95
C ILE A 541 -1.41 29.06 2.50
N LYS A 542 -1.72 30.29 2.91
CA LYS A 542 -3.10 30.72 3.11
C LYS A 542 -3.59 31.39 1.84
N ALA A 543 -4.55 30.78 1.14
CA ALA A 543 -5.09 31.31 -0.11
C ALA A 543 -6.26 32.28 0.14
N LYS A 544 -6.57 33.16 -0.84
CA LYS A 544 -7.69 34.13 -0.76
C LYS A 544 -9.06 33.49 -0.59
N ASN A 545 -9.23 32.26 -1.07
CA ASN A 545 -10.43 31.45 -0.87
C ASN A 545 -10.51 30.78 0.53
N ASN A 546 -9.68 31.22 1.50
CA ASN A 546 -9.56 30.67 2.85
C ASN A 546 -9.09 29.21 2.96
N THR A 547 -8.62 28.60 1.87
CA THR A 547 -7.99 27.26 1.94
C THR A 547 -6.52 27.34 2.38
N SER A 548 -6.04 26.26 2.99
CA SER A 548 -4.62 26.08 3.33
C SER A 548 -4.00 25.02 2.43
N ILE A 549 -2.90 25.36 1.76
CA ILE A 549 -2.16 24.46 0.87
C ILE A 549 -0.80 24.18 1.51
N TYR A 550 -0.39 22.92 1.59
CA TYR A 550 0.88 22.53 2.21
C TYR A 550 1.86 21.96 1.19
N SER A 551 3.15 22.25 1.37
CA SER A 551 4.22 21.58 0.63
C SER A 551 4.46 20.17 1.16
N ILE A 552 5.21 19.38 0.40
CA ILE A 552 5.97 18.25 0.96
C ILE A 552 6.92 18.75 2.07
N GLN A 553 7.26 17.87 3.01
CA GLN A 553 8.19 18.20 4.09
C GLN A 553 9.64 18.14 3.60
N LYS A 554 10.49 19.05 4.10
CA LYS A 554 11.93 19.07 3.83
C LYS A 554 12.72 18.94 5.11
N ARG A 555 13.65 17.99 5.11
CA ARG A 555 14.49 17.62 6.25
C ARG A 555 15.93 18.07 6.02
N VAL A 556 16.51 18.75 7.00
CA VAL A 556 17.91 19.16 7.02
C VAL A 556 18.55 18.72 8.34
N VAL A 557 19.74 18.11 8.27
CA VAL A 557 20.51 17.71 9.45
C VAL A 557 21.72 18.60 9.59
N ILE A 558 21.87 19.21 10.76
CA ILE A 558 22.95 20.16 11.06
C ILE A 558 23.84 19.56 12.11
N ARG A 559 25.15 19.58 11.84
CA ARG A 559 26.19 19.13 12.76
C ARG A 559 27.07 20.34 13.07
N PHE A 560 26.96 20.87 14.28
CA PHE A 560 27.91 21.85 14.79
C PHE A 560 29.23 21.13 15.11
N ASN A 561 30.35 21.60 14.56
CA ASN A 561 31.70 21.08 14.83
C ASN A 561 32.21 21.62 16.17
N ASP A 562 31.46 21.45 17.25
CA ASP A 562 31.97 21.77 18.58
C ASP A 562 32.97 20.68 18.98
N THR A 563 34.23 21.07 19.18
CA THR A 563 35.27 20.19 19.72
C THR A 563 35.23 20.27 21.24
N PHE A 564 35.14 19.12 21.90
CA PHE A 564 35.21 19.01 23.35
C PHE A 564 36.52 18.37 23.77
N SER A 565 37.10 18.85 24.87
CA SER A 565 38.29 18.28 25.51
C SER A 565 37.94 17.87 26.94
N PHE A 566 38.40 16.70 27.38
CA PHE A 566 38.07 16.10 28.66
C PHE A 566 39.34 15.81 29.45
N TYR A 567 39.47 16.41 30.62
CA TYR A 567 40.69 16.23 31.43
C TYR A 567 40.45 16.41 32.94
N PRO A 568 41.25 15.77 33.81
CA PRO A 568 42.25 14.76 33.47
C PRO A 568 41.58 13.44 33.05
N ASN A 569 42.25 12.70 32.17
CA ASN A 569 41.92 11.32 31.82
C ASN A 569 43.23 10.52 31.82
N PRO A 570 43.48 9.62 32.81
CA PRO A 570 42.51 9.10 33.77
C PRO A 570 42.02 10.11 34.83
N ALA A 571 40.77 9.95 35.27
CA ALA A 571 40.08 10.80 36.23
C ALA A 571 39.90 10.08 37.58
N LYS A 572 39.68 10.86 38.65
CA LYS A 572 39.39 10.33 39.99
C LYS A 572 38.04 10.83 40.51
N ASN A 573 37.97 12.11 40.89
CA ASN A 573 36.76 12.69 41.49
C ASN A 573 36.01 13.64 40.55
N LYS A 574 36.64 14.10 39.46
CA LYS A 574 36.07 15.09 38.55
C LYS A 574 36.72 15.06 37.18
N ILE A 575 36.00 15.59 36.19
CA ILE A 575 36.47 15.85 34.84
C ILE A 575 36.10 17.29 34.45
N MET A 576 37.06 18.01 33.89
CA MET A 576 36.84 19.30 33.24
C MET A 576 36.45 19.04 31.79
N ILE A 577 35.35 19.65 31.37
CA ILE A 577 34.83 19.61 30.01
C ILE A 577 35.05 21.00 29.42
N SER A 578 36.00 21.10 28.50
CA SER A 578 36.29 22.34 27.77
C SER A 578 35.69 22.25 26.37
N GLY A 579 34.91 23.26 25.99
CA GLY A 579 34.20 23.31 24.71
C GLY A 579 32.96 24.19 24.83
N LYS A 580 32.30 24.49 23.71
CA LYS A 580 31.13 25.37 23.70
C LYS A 580 29.90 24.63 24.25
N LEU A 581 29.60 24.83 25.53
CA LEU A 581 28.41 24.27 26.19
C LEU A 581 27.33 25.34 26.19
N ASN A 582 26.22 25.12 25.49
CA ASN A 582 25.09 26.04 25.53
C ASN A 582 24.21 25.72 26.75
N ALA A 583 23.38 26.66 27.21
CA ALA A 583 22.31 26.33 28.15
C ALA A 583 21.41 25.24 27.54
N GLY A 584 21.16 24.17 28.29
CA GLY A 584 20.43 22.99 27.85
C GLY A 584 21.30 21.84 27.33
N THR A 585 22.63 22.00 27.22
CA THR A 585 23.55 20.91 26.86
C THR A 585 23.43 19.77 27.88
N VAL A 586 23.29 18.56 27.36
CA VAL A 586 23.13 17.35 28.17
C VAL A 586 24.46 16.64 28.29
N ILE A 587 24.90 16.41 29.53
CA ILE A 587 26.14 15.70 29.82
C ILE A 587 25.80 14.42 30.58
N LYS A 588 26.17 13.27 30.02
CA LYS A 588 25.80 11.95 30.51
C LYS A 588 27.02 11.05 30.69
N LEU A 589 27.12 10.38 31.82
CA LEU A 589 28.11 9.37 32.13
C LEU A 589 27.47 7.98 32.07
N THR A 590 28.09 7.04 31.36
CA THR A 590 27.63 5.63 31.26
C THR A 590 28.75 4.63 31.52
N ASP A 591 28.40 3.41 31.96
CA ASP A 591 29.33 2.28 31.95
C ASP A 591 29.46 1.62 30.56
N LEU A 592 30.28 0.58 30.46
CA LEU A 592 30.55 -0.18 29.22
C LEU A 592 29.31 -0.85 28.61
N THR A 593 28.25 -1.07 29.40
CA THR A 593 26.99 -1.65 28.92
C THR A 593 25.99 -0.60 28.44
N GLY A 594 26.34 0.69 28.55
CA GLY A 594 25.48 1.82 28.19
C GLY A 594 24.51 2.25 29.29
N ARG A 595 24.59 1.65 30.48
CA ARG A 595 23.76 2.04 31.63
C ARG A 595 24.14 3.44 32.11
N GLU A 596 23.15 4.31 32.28
CA GLU A 596 23.33 5.68 32.76
C GLU A 596 23.71 5.71 34.24
N ILE A 597 24.83 6.34 34.55
CA ILE A 597 25.32 6.51 35.93
C ILE A 597 25.01 7.90 36.45
N LYS A 598 25.21 8.93 35.62
CA LYS A 598 24.94 10.32 36.00
C LYS A 598 24.56 11.13 34.77
N LYS A 599 23.63 12.06 34.93
CA LYS A 599 23.23 13.02 33.89
C LYS A 599 23.06 14.41 34.50
N ILE A 600 23.59 15.43 33.84
CA ILE A 600 23.32 16.83 34.15
C ILE A 600 22.89 17.57 32.88
N ILE A 601 22.18 18.67 33.08
CA ILE A 601 21.79 19.62 32.03
C ILE A 601 22.35 20.97 32.45
N THR A 602 23.07 21.65 31.56
CA THR A 602 23.64 22.97 31.86
C THR A 602 22.53 24.02 31.91
N ASN A 603 22.51 24.84 32.97
CA ASN A 603 21.52 25.92 33.08
C ASN A 603 21.97 27.23 32.42
N THR A 604 23.26 27.37 32.17
CA THR A 604 23.89 28.55 31.57
C THR A 604 24.91 28.12 30.52
N SER A 605 25.06 28.92 29.47
CA SER A 605 26.13 28.69 28.50
C SER A 605 27.50 28.94 29.13
N SER A 606 28.46 28.06 28.87
CA SER A 606 29.83 28.15 29.38
C SER A 606 30.81 27.54 28.39
N THR A 607 32.09 27.90 28.49
CA THR A 607 33.17 27.29 27.70
C THR A 607 33.95 26.23 28.48
N LEU A 608 33.70 26.14 29.78
CA LEU A 608 34.34 25.22 30.70
C LEU A 608 33.34 24.80 31.78
N LEU A 609 33.23 23.49 32.02
CA LEU A 609 32.38 22.94 33.06
C LEU A 609 33.13 21.90 33.89
N GLU A 610 32.99 21.99 35.21
CA GLU A 610 33.46 20.97 36.13
C GLU A 610 32.37 19.90 36.33
N PHE A 611 32.65 18.67 35.90
CA PHE A 611 31.78 17.52 36.07
C PHE A 611 32.28 16.63 37.22
N LEU A 612 31.62 16.71 38.38
CA LEU A 612 31.93 15.85 39.52
C LEU A 612 31.51 14.41 39.26
N LEU A 613 32.43 13.47 39.42
CA LEU A 613 32.16 12.04 39.29
C LEU A 613 31.56 11.49 40.60
N PRO A 614 30.57 10.58 40.54
CA PRO A 614 30.14 9.84 41.72
C PRO A 614 31.24 8.87 42.17
N SER A 615 31.04 8.16 43.29
CA SER A 615 31.91 7.05 43.65
C SER A 615 31.76 5.94 42.60
N LEU A 616 32.85 5.61 41.93
CA LEU A 616 32.92 4.66 40.82
C LEU A 616 34.03 3.66 41.11
N ASP A 617 33.82 2.40 40.73
CA ASP A 617 34.89 1.42 40.71
C ASP A 617 35.93 1.79 39.63
N PRO A 618 37.21 1.44 39.81
CA PRO A 618 38.22 1.64 38.77
C PRO A 618 37.82 0.90 37.50
N GLY A 619 37.90 1.58 36.36
CA GLY A 619 37.40 1.03 35.10
C GLY A 619 37.26 2.05 33.98
N ILE A 620 36.66 1.60 32.88
CA ILE A 620 36.38 2.42 31.71
C ILE A 620 34.92 2.84 31.73
N TYR A 621 34.68 4.13 31.51
CA TYR A 621 33.36 4.73 31.37
C TYR A 621 33.31 5.62 30.14
N PHE A 622 32.12 6.03 29.74
CA PHE A 622 31.92 6.95 28.62
C PHE A 622 31.22 8.21 29.10
N LEU A 623 31.84 9.36 28.83
CA LEU A 623 31.27 10.67 29.10
C LEU A 623 30.81 11.29 27.79
N ARG A 624 29.50 11.53 27.69
CA ARG A 624 28.83 12.04 26.51
C ARG A 624 28.38 13.48 26.73
N VAL A 625 28.73 14.37 25.82
CA VAL A 625 28.26 15.76 25.76
C VAL A 625 27.53 15.91 24.44
N ASP A 626 26.20 16.04 24.50
CA ASP A 626 25.31 15.98 23.34
C ASP A 626 25.56 14.73 22.45
N ASN A 627 26.23 14.88 21.30
CA ASN A 627 26.58 13.78 20.40
C ASN A 627 28.06 13.37 20.43
N TYR A 628 28.90 14.07 21.21
CA TYR A 628 30.30 13.71 21.41
C TYR A 628 30.42 12.72 22.57
N THR A 629 31.17 11.63 22.38
CA THR A 629 31.42 10.64 23.43
C THR A 629 32.91 10.46 23.62
N GLU A 630 33.38 10.66 24.84
CA GLU A 630 34.77 10.43 25.22
C GLU A 630 34.87 9.20 26.13
N LYS A 631 35.88 8.36 25.88
CA LYS A 631 36.25 7.29 26.79
C LYS A 631 37.01 7.88 27.97
N ILE A 632 36.53 7.69 29.19
CA ILE A 632 37.20 8.12 30.41
C ILE A 632 37.64 6.92 31.24
N VAL A 633 38.82 6.99 31.85
CA VAL A 633 39.39 5.94 32.69
C VAL A 633 39.36 6.40 34.14
N ILE A 634 38.84 5.59 35.05
CA ILE A 634 38.82 5.86 36.50
C ILE A 634 39.90 5.03 37.20
N LEU A 635 40.73 5.69 38.00
CA LEU A 635 41.76 5.07 38.85
C LEU A 635 41.36 5.09 40.34
N HIS A 636 41.95 4.20 41.14
CA HIS A 636 41.79 4.12 42.60
C HIS A 636 42.08 5.44 43.33
#